data_AF-A0A231V027-F1
#
_entry.id   AF-A0A231V027-F1
#
_cell.length_a   1.000
_cell.length_b   1.000
_cell.length_c   1.000
_cell.angle_alpha   90.00
_cell.angle_beta   90.00
_cell.angle_gamma   90.00
#
_symmetry.space_group_name_H-M   'P 1'
#
loop_
_entity.id
_entity.type
_entity.pdbx_description
1 polymer ?
#
loop_
_entity_poly.entity_id
_entity_poly.type
_entity_poly.pdbx_seq_one_letter_code
_entity_poly.pdbx_strand_id
1 'polypeptide(L)'
;MSALAKLDRLDEAEITAADTVAAFLAEQEAKSFLRFLTCGSVDDGKSTLIGRLLYDTKLIFEDQLASLESESKKFGTTGEDIDFALLVDGLESEREQGITIDVAYRFFATARRKFIVADTPGHEQYTRNMATGASTADLAIVLIDARKGVLPQTRRHSFIASLLGIRHIVVAINKIDLADYSQETFDQIVADYRRFAADFGFETITPIPMSARYGDNVTTRSRKMGWYDGPTLLDHLETVAVDDRTDDLPLRFPVQYVNRPHLDFRGFAGTVASGAVAVGDEVVVAKSGKTARVSRIVSMDGNLEAAATGQAVTLVLNDEIEVSRGNMLVAPEERPHIASQFEANIVWFGEQPLLPGRSYILRTETDQVSANVTALRHKVDVNTFAEEAARHLDLNEVGVINIATQSDLAFDPYAKNRATGAFVLIDRVTNATVGAGMINSALRRADNIHWQALDVNKASRAEAKGQKPAVLWFTGLSGSGKSTVANILEKRLHAKGKHTYTLDGDNVRHGLNRDLGFTDEDRVENIRRVGEVAKLMSDAGLIVLCSFISPFRAERRMVRDLLDEGEMITIWVDTPIEECARRDPKGLYKKAYAGEIENFTGVDSPFELPERAEIHLKAKDRTAEDMADEIEAWMIERGYI
;
A
#
# COMPACT_ATOMS: atom_id res chain seq x y z
N MET A 1 -40.97 -12.48 -9.11
CA MET A 1 -41.38 -13.84 -8.68
C MET A 1 -40.23 -14.77 -8.98
N SER A 2 -39.57 -15.29 -7.94
CA SER A 2 -38.38 -16.15 -8.09
C SER A 2 -38.73 -17.44 -8.84
N ALA A 3 -37.76 -18.00 -9.57
CA ALA A 3 -37.90 -19.30 -10.22
C ALA A 3 -38.33 -20.41 -9.25
N LEU A 4 -37.92 -20.29 -7.97
CA LEU A 4 -38.35 -21.14 -6.85
C LEU A 4 -39.87 -21.19 -6.66
N ALA A 5 -40.59 -20.08 -6.86
CA ALA A 5 -42.05 -20.03 -6.66
C ALA A 5 -42.85 -20.69 -7.80
N LYS A 6 -42.22 -20.98 -8.94
CA LYS A 6 -42.86 -21.68 -10.08
C LYS A 6 -42.75 -23.20 -9.99
N LEU A 7 -41.82 -23.74 -9.20
CA LEU A 7 -41.58 -25.18 -9.07
C LEU A 7 -42.53 -25.86 -8.06
N ASP A 8 -43.04 -25.14 -7.06
CA ASP A 8 -44.02 -25.66 -6.08
C ASP A 8 -45.42 -25.93 -6.66
N ARG A 9 -45.62 -25.72 -7.98
CA ARG A 9 -46.90 -25.90 -8.68
C ARG A 9 -46.83 -26.82 -9.89
N LEU A 10 -45.77 -27.62 -10.03
CA LEU A 10 -45.66 -28.60 -11.10
C LEU A 10 -45.84 -30.01 -10.49
N ASP A 11 -46.86 -30.72 -10.96
CA ASP A 11 -47.10 -32.13 -10.66
C ASP A 11 -45.83 -32.96 -10.89
N GLU A 12 -45.61 -34.00 -10.07
CA GLU A 12 -44.42 -34.88 -9.99
C GLU A 12 -44.00 -35.61 -11.30
N ALA A 13 -44.56 -35.27 -12.47
CA ALA A 13 -44.42 -36.05 -13.69
C ALA A 13 -43.40 -35.52 -14.73
N GLU A 14 -42.86 -34.30 -14.64
CA GLU A 14 -41.86 -33.79 -15.61
C GLU A 14 -40.79 -32.89 -14.97
N ILE A 15 -39.89 -33.47 -14.17
CA ILE A 15 -38.60 -32.81 -13.84
C ILE A 15 -37.59 -33.26 -14.90
N THR A 16 -37.22 -32.37 -15.82
CA THR A 16 -36.22 -32.70 -16.85
C THR A 16 -34.80 -32.58 -16.29
N ALA A 17 -33.85 -33.31 -16.89
CA ALA A 17 -32.43 -33.22 -16.50
C ALA A 17 -31.89 -31.78 -16.54
N ALA A 18 -32.42 -30.94 -17.44
CA ALA A 18 -32.09 -29.52 -17.56
C ALA A 18 -32.59 -28.69 -16.36
N ASP A 19 -33.77 -28.98 -15.82
CA ASP A 19 -34.31 -28.29 -14.63
C ASP A 19 -33.52 -28.64 -13.37
N THR A 20 -33.10 -29.89 -13.23
CA THR A 20 -32.17 -30.30 -12.16
C THR A 20 -30.79 -29.67 -12.30
N VAL A 21 -30.27 -29.50 -13.52
CA VAL A 21 -28.98 -28.81 -13.73
C VAL A 21 -29.11 -27.32 -13.46
N ALA A 22 -30.20 -26.68 -13.86
CA ALA A 22 -30.47 -25.27 -13.57
C ALA A 22 -30.66 -25.02 -12.05
N ALA A 23 -31.38 -25.91 -11.36
CA ALA A 23 -31.52 -25.86 -9.91
C ALA A 23 -30.18 -26.08 -9.20
N PHE A 24 -29.37 -27.04 -9.67
CA PHE A 24 -28.02 -27.29 -9.15
C PHE A 24 -27.07 -26.11 -9.38
N LEU A 25 -27.14 -25.45 -10.55
CA LEU A 25 -26.35 -24.25 -10.86
C LEU A 25 -26.81 -23.06 -10.01
N ALA A 26 -28.11 -22.86 -9.83
CA ALA A 26 -28.66 -21.81 -8.97
C ALA A 26 -28.31 -22.04 -7.49
N GLU A 27 -28.35 -23.29 -7.01
CA GLU A 27 -27.91 -23.67 -5.67
C GLU A 27 -26.40 -23.46 -5.50
N GLN A 28 -25.60 -23.76 -6.53
CA GLN A 28 -24.17 -23.46 -6.56
C GLN A 28 -23.90 -21.95 -6.54
N GLU A 29 -24.67 -21.14 -7.27
CA GLU A 29 -24.56 -19.67 -7.29
C GLU A 29 -24.96 -19.03 -5.96
N ALA A 30 -25.93 -19.61 -5.24
CA ALA A 30 -26.40 -19.11 -3.95
C ALA A 30 -25.49 -19.46 -2.76
N LYS A 31 -24.49 -20.34 -2.92
CA LYS A 31 -23.57 -20.71 -1.83
C LYS A 31 -22.71 -19.52 -1.42
N SER A 32 -22.63 -19.28 -0.11
CA SER A 32 -21.75 -18.26 0.44
C SER A 32 -20.27 -18.61 0.18
N PHE A 33 -19.44 -17.57 0.09
CA PHE A 33 -18.00 -17.69 -0.04
C PHE A 33 -17.32 -17.42 1.32
N LEU A 34 -16.18 -18.04 1.56
CA LEU A 34 -15.26 -17.70 2.63
C LEU A 34 -13.85 -17.58 2.06
N ARG A 35 -13.22 -16.43 2.25
CA ARG A 35 -11.80 -16.25 1.99
C ARG A 35 -11.05 -16.37 3.31
N PHE A 36 -10.09 -17.28 3.39
CA PHE A 36 -9.26 -17.39 4.57
C PHE A 36 -7.79 -17.55 4.22
N LEU A 37 -6.92 -17.12 5.13
CA LEU A 37 -5.49 -17.39 5.04
C LEU A 37 -5.01 -18.33 6.14
N THR A 38 -3.93 -19.05 5.86
CA THR A 38 -3.24 -19.87 6.85
C THR A 38 -1.92 -19.24 7.26
N CYS A 39 -1.75 -19.00 8.56
CA CYS A 39 -0.55 -18.45 9.15
C CYS A 39 0.02 -19.39 10.21
N GLY A 40 1.31 -19.28 10.50
CA GLY A 40 1.98 -20.17 11.44
C GLY A 40 3.49 -20.21 11.20
N SER A 41 4.22 -20.73 12.17
CA SER A 41 5.68 -20.86 12.10
C SER A 41 6.10 -21.88 11.04
N VAL A 42 7.40 -21.89 10.75
CA VAL A 42 8.02 -22.97 9.97
C VAL A 42 7.81 -24.29 10.73
N ASP A 43 7.42 -25.32 10.00
CA ASP A 43 7.07 -26.65 10.50
C ASP A 43 5.78 -26.77 11.31
N ASP A 44 4.95 -25.73 11.47
CA ASP A 44 3.67 -25.88 12.21
C ASP A 44 2.63 -26.74 11.45
N GLY A 45 2.94 -27.15 10.22
CA GLY A 45 2.13 -28.09 9.43
C GLY A 45 1.07 -27.44 8.54
N LYS A 46 1.33 -26.22 8.03
CA LYS A 46 0.42 -25.48 7.14
C LYS A 46 0.14 -26.21 5.84
N SER A 47 1.19 -26.57 5.09
CA SER A 47 1.07 -27.33 3.84
C SER A 47 0.34 -28.65 4.06
N THR A 48 0.69 -29.38 5.12
CA THR A 48 0.02 -30.63 5.51
C THR A 48 -1.47 -30.42 5.78
N LEU A 49 -1.85 -29.33 6.48
CA LEU A 49 -3.25 -29.02 6.75
C LEU A 49 -4.03 -28.70 5.48
N ILE A 50 -3.49 -27.84 4.60
CA ILE A 50 -4.14 -27.49 3.34
C ILE A 50 -4.29 -28.75 2.47
N GLY A 51 -3.22 -29.53 2.32
CA GLY A 51 -3.25 -30.80 1.58
C GLY A 51 -4.29 -31.77 2.13
N ARG A 52 -4.40 -31.87 3.46
CA ARG A 52 -5.40 -32.71 4.13
C ARG A 52 -6.83 -32.23 3.87
N LEU A 53 -7.09 -30.93 3.94
CA LEU A 53 -8.41 -30.37 3.63
C LEU A 53 -8.81 -30.64 2.17
N LEU A 54 -7.88 -30.48 1.23
CA LEU A 54 -8.12 -30.77 -0.19
C LEU A 54 -8.39 -32.26 -0.45
N TYR A 55 -7.65 -33.13 0.25
CA TYR A 55 -7.85 -34.58 0.17
C TYR A 55 -9.20 -35.01 0.75
N ASP A 56 -9.51 -34.61 1.98
CA ASP A 56 -10.73 -35.04 2.68
C ASP A 56 -12.00 -34.48 2.02
N THR A 57 -11.91 -33.33 1.32
CA THR A 57 -13.03 -32.76 0.54
C THR A 57 -13.20 -33.41 -0.84
N LYS A 58 -12.41 -34.45 -1.16
CA LYS A 58 -12.50 -35.27 -2.38
C LYS A 58 -12.36 -34.50 -3.70
N LEU A 59 -11.58 -33.42 -3.70
CA LEU A 59 -11.30 -32.64 -4.92
C LEU A 59 -10.07 -33.12 -5.68
N ILE A 60 -9.34 -34.09 -5.13
CA ILE A 60 -8.18 -34.70 -5.76
C ILE A 60 -8.66 -35.93 -6.54
N PHE A 61 -8.46 -35.92 -7.87
CA PHE A 61 -8.76 -37.06 -8.73
C PHE A 61 -7.89 -38.27 -8.35
N GLU A 62 -8.41 -39.49 -8.49
CA GLU A 62 -7.71 -40.74 -8.11
C GLU A 62 -6.29 -40.84 -8.71
N ASP A 63 -6.08 -40.30 -9.90
CA ASP A 63 -4.80 -40.28 -10.61
C ASP A 63 -3.75 -39.41 -9.90
N GLN A 64 -4.16 -38.28 -9.31
CA GLN A 64 -3.26 -37.41 -8.52
C GLN A 64 -2.90 -38.05 -7.18
N LEU A 65 -3.83 -38.80 -6.60
CA LEU A 65 -3.62 -39.57 -5.37
C LEU A 65 -2.53 -40.64 -5.56
N ALA A 66 -2.60 -41.39 -6.68
CA ALA A 66 -1.63 -42.42 -7.02
C ALA A 66 -0.23 -41.84 -7.29
N SER A 67 -0.15 -40.67 -7.91
CA SER A 67 1.11 -39.91 -8.05
C SER A 67 1.67 -39.52 -6.70
N LEU A 68 0.83 -39.03 -5.78
CA LEU A 68 1.25 -38.62 -4.44
C LEU A 68 1.75 -39.78 -3.60
N GLU A 69 1.09 -40.94 -3.67
CA GLU A 69 1.54 -42.15 -2.98
C GLU A 69 2.91 -42.61 -3.50
N SER A 70 3.14 -42.50 -4.82
CA SER A 70 4.45 -42.81 -5.41
C SER A 70 5.53 -41.81 -5.03
N GLU A 71 5.19 -40.52 -4.93
CA GLU A 71 6.13 -39.44 -4.57
C GLU A 71 6.43 -39.43 -3.07
N SER A 72 5.44 -39.68 -2.21
CA SER A 72 5.61 -39.84 -0.76
C SER A 72 6.59 -40.96 -0.44
N LYS A 73 6.56 -42.08 -1.18
CA LYS A 73 7.53 -43.17 -1.02
C LYS A 73 8.95 -42.84 -1.50
N LYS A 74 9.11 -41.85 -2.38
CA LYS A 74 10.41 -41.46 -2.97
C LYS A 74 11.05 -40.26 -2.26
N PHE A 75 10.25 -39.29 -1.84
CA PHE A 75 10.68 -37.98 -1.35
C PHE A 75 10.02 -37.57 -0.02
N GLY A 76 9.09 -38.37 0.53
CA GLY A 76 8.33 -38.01 1.72
C GLY A 76 9.14 -37.99 3.01
N THR A 77 8.77 -37.09 3.92
CA THR A 77 9.41 -36.93 5.24
C THR A 77 8.68 -37.70 6.34
N THR A 78 7.52 -38.30 6.02
CA THR A 78 6.59 -38.90 6.98
C THR A 78 6.62 -40.42 7.06
N GLY A 79 7.50 -41.10 6.31
CA GLY A 79 7.68 -42.56 6.35
C GLY A 79 6.81 -43.29 5.31
N GLU A 80 6.07 -44.33 5.73
CA GLU A 80 5.16 -45.09 4.84
C GLU A 80 3.79 -44.41 4.63
N ASP A 81 3.48 -43.37 5.41
CA ASP A 81 2.23 -42.60 5.27
C ASP A 81 2.28 -41.63 4.07
N ILE A 82 1.11 -41.22 3.59
CA ILE A 82 0.98 -40.22 2.52
C ILE A 82 1.42 -38.85 3.05
N ASP A 83 2.37 -38.22 2.37
CA ASP A 83 2.86 -36.88 2.71
C ASP A 83 2.02 -35.81 2.02
N PHE A 84 0.96 -35.35 2.68
CA PHE A 84 0.05 -34.33 2.14
C PHE A 84 0.71 -32.97 1.88
N ALA A 85 1.91 -32.70 2.43
CA ALA A 85 2.62 -31.46 2.12
C ALA A 85 2.99 -31.38 0.63
N LEU A 86 3.32 -32.52 0.01
CA LEU A 86 3.71 -32.62 -1.41
C LEU A 86 2.63 -32.14 -2.40
N LEU A 87 1.34 -32.13 -2.02
CA LEU A 87 0.26 -31.55 -2.83
C LEU A 87 0.38 -30.02 -3.01
N VAL A 88 1.03 -29.38 -2.04
CA VAL A 88 1.14 -27.94 -1.89
C VAL A 88 2.56 -27.47 -2.19
N ASP A 89 3.57 -28.34 -1.97
CA ASP A 89 5.01 -28.05 -2.08
C ASP A 89 5.53 -27.87 -3.53
N GLY A 90 4.68 -27.87 -4.55
CA GLY A 90 5.08 -27.39 -5.90
C GLY A 90 5.67 -25.96 -5.89
N LEU A 91 5.36 -25.18 -4.84
CA LEU A 91 5.93 -23.86 -4.54
C LEU A 91 7.24 -23.93 -3.73
N GLU A 92 7.54 -25.01 -3.01
CA GLU A 92 8.85 -25.18 -2.34
C GLU A 92 9.96 -25.52 -3.34
N SER A 93 9.65 -26.19 -4.45
CA SER A 93 10.61 -26.36 -5.56
C SER A 93 10.99 -25.03 -6.25
N GLU A 94 10.17 -23.99 -6.14
CA GLU A 94 10.50 -22.63 -6.60
C GLU A 94 11.50 -21.94 -5.67
N ARG A 95 11.46 -22.31 -4.38
CA ARG A 95 12.40 -21.92 -3.32
C ARG A 95 13.81 -22.45 -3.58
N GLU A 96 13.93 -23.64 -4.17
CA GLU A 96 15.21 -24.19 -4.65
C GLU A 96 15.74 -23.48 -5.91
N GLN A 97 14.85 -22.88 -6.71
CA GLN A 97 15.20 -22.18 -7.97
C GLN A 97 15.34 -20.66 -7.82
N GLY A 98 15.10 -20.10 -6.63
CA GLY A 98 15.28 -18.67 -6.35
C GLY A 98 14.26 -17.76 -7.05
N ILE A 99 13.13 -18.31 -7.51
CA ILE A 99 12.01 -17.53 -8.06
C ILE A 99 10.91 -17.44 -7.01
N THR A 100 10.38 -16.24 -6.77
CA THR A 100 9.28 -16.02 -5.83
C THR A 100 7.98 -15.97 -6.62
N ILE A 101 7.06 -16.92 -6.41
CA ILE A 101 5.67 -16.72 -6.80
C ILE A 101 4.89 -16.16 -5.61
N ASP A 102 4.10 -15.14 -5.92
CA ASP A 102 3.10 -14.49 -5.09
C ASP A 102 2.16 -15.49 -4.37
N VAL A 103 1.38 -15.00 -3.40
CA VAL A 103 0.36 -15.76 -2.65
C VAL A 103 -0.40 -16.74 -3.55
N ALA A 104 -0.32 -18.03 -3.24
CA ALA A 104 -1.03 -19.05 -4.01
C ALA A 104 -2.48 -19.16 -3.54
N TYR A 105 -3.42 -19.02 -4.47
CA TYR A 105 -4.85 -19.19 -4.19
C TYR A 105 -5.31 -20.58 -4.59
N ARG A 106 -5.92 -21.30 -3.64
CA ARG A 106 -6.57 -22.61 -3.87
C ARG A 106 -8.08 -22.46 -3.67
N PHE A 107 -8.85 -23.14 -4.52
CA PHE A 107 -10.30 -23.10 -4.50
C PHE A 107 -10.84 -24.48 -4.16
N PHE A 108 -11.74 -24.55 -3.19
CA PHE A 108 -12.46 -25.77 -2.89
C PHE A 108 -13.90 -25.45 -2.48
N ALA A 109 -14.78 -26.43 -2.52
CA ALA A 109 -16.17 -26.26 -2.15
C ALA A 109 -16.68 -27.49 -1.42
N THR A 110 -17.63 -27.28 -0.52
CA THR A 110 -18.39 -28.35 0.13
C THR A 110 -19.86 -28.31 -0.30
N ALA A 111 -20.66 -29.17 0.31
CA ALA A 111 -22.10 -29.11 0.14
C ALA A 111 -22.68 -27.76 0.60
N ARG A 112 -22.09 -27.12 1.61
CA ARG A 112 -22.62 -25.91 2.25
C ARG A 112 -21.99 -24.60 1.75
N ARG A 113 -20.71 -24.61 1.39
CA ARG A 113 -19.95 -23.36 1.20
C ARG A 113 -18.81 -23.47 0.20
N LYS A 114 -18.45 -22.35 -0.44
CA LYS A 114 -17.27 -22.22 -1.32
C LYS A 114 -16.13 -21.53 -0.56
N PHE A 115 -14.90 -21.99 -0.79
CA PHE A 115 -13.71 -21.57 -0.06
C PHE A 115 -12.60 -21.12 -1.00
N ILE A 116 -11.93 -20.04 -0.62
CA ILE A 116 -10.71 -19.55 -1.25
C ILE A 116 -9.64 -19.50 -0.16
N VAL A 117 -8.55 -20.26 -0.36
CA VAL A 117 -7.41 -20.33 0.55
C VAL A 117 -6.26 -19.52 -0.01
N ALA A 118 -5.80 -18.53 0.75
CA ALA A 118 -4.54 -17.86 0.49
C ALA A 118 -3.41 -18.57 1.26
N ASP A 119 -2.54 -19.28 0.55
CA ASP A 119 -1.34 -19.86 1.15
C ASP A 119 -0.23 -18.80 1.18
N THR A 120 0.03 -18.31 2.40
CA THR A 120 1.05 -17.27 2.64
C THR A 120 2.28 -17.90 3.30
N PRO A 121 3.49 -17.73 2.73
CA PRO A 121 4.71 -18.29 3.30
C PRO A 121 5.01 -17.67 4.69
N GLY A 122 5.46 -18.49 5.64
CA GLY A 122 5.56 -18.10 7.07
C GLY A 122 6.89 -17.54 7.55
N HIS A 123 7.79 -17.17 6.64
CA HIS A 123 9.10 -16.63 7.03
C HIS A 123 9.03 -15.12 7.27
N GLU A 124 9.93 -14.61 8.10
CA GLU A 124 10.02 -13.19 8.49
C GLU A 124 10.20 -12.23 7.31
N GLN A 125 10.71 -12.72 6.17
CA GLN A 125 10.92 -11.95 4.96
C GLN A 125 9.65 -11.74 4.12
N TYR A 126 8.51 -12.36 4.47
CA TYR A 126 7.31 -12.41 3.63
C TYR A 126 6.09 -11.66 4.18
N THR A 127 6.30 -10.67 5.06
CA THR A 127 5.21 -9.78 5.53
C THR A 127 4.44 -9.16 4.36
N ARG A 128 5.11 -8.85 3.24
CA ARG A 128 4.47 -8.41 1.99
C ARG A 128 3.43 -9.41 1.46
N ASN A 129 3.78 -10.69 1.37
CA ASN A 129 2.89 -11.73 0.83
C ASN A 129 1.73 -11.98 1.79
N MET A 130 2.02 -12.00 3.09
CA MET A 130 0.98 -12.06 4.11
C MET A 130 0.04 -10.86 3.98
N ALA A 131 0.55 -9.64 3.81
CA ALA A 131 -0.27 -8.45 3.67
C ALA A 131 -1.20 -8.50 2.45
N THR A 132 -0.68 -8.94 1.30
CA THR A 132 -1.48 -9.14 0.08
C THR A 132 -2.58 -10.18 0.33
N GLY A 133 -2.25 -11.36 0.87
CA GLY A 133 -3.22 -12.44 1.10
C GLY A 133 -4.26 -12.08 2.16
N ALA A 134 -3.84 -11.48 3.27
CA ALA A 134 -4.71 -11.10 4.38
C ALA A 134 -5.61 -9.90 4.06
N SER A 135 -5.22 -9.00 3.14
CA SER A 135 -6.04 -7.85 2.76
C SER A 135 -7.42 -8.21 2.18
N THR A 136 -7.55 -9.43 1.65
CA THR A 136 -8.80 -9.95 1.06
C THR A 136 -9.42 -11.08 1.88
N ALA A 137 -8.82 -11.43 3.02
CA ALA A 137 -9.29 -12.52 3.85
C ALA A 137 -10.33 -12.06 4.87
N ASP A 138 -11.32 -12.94 5.09
CA ASP A 138 -12.38 -12.75 6.07
C ASP A 138 -11.99 -13.37 7.42
N LEU A 139 -11.19 -14.44 7.36
CA LEU A 139 -10.77 -15.27 8.48
C LEU A 139 -9.28 -15.65 8.37
N ALA A 140 -8.58 -15.77 9.50
CA ALA A 140 -7.22 -16.33 9.54
C ALA A 140 -7.16 -17.60 10.40
N ILE A 141 -6.50 -18.64 9.88
CA ILE A 141 -6.17 -19.85 10.63
C ILE A 141 -4.72 -19.73 11.09
N VAL A 142 -4.53 -19.53 12.39
CA VAL A 142 -3.22 -19.46 13.03
C VAL A 142 -2.86 -20.85 13.57
N LEU A 143 -1.96 -21.54 12.89
CA LEU A 143 -1.44 -22.84 13.32
C LEU A 143 -0.40 -22.66 14.42
N ILE A 144 -0.48 -23.53 15.43
CA ILE A 144 0.44 -23.59 16.57
C ILE A 144 0.81 -25.06 16.79
N ASP A 145 2.10 -25.40 16.74
CA ASP A 145 2.59 -26.72 17.15
C ASP A 145 2.38 -26.90 18.68
N ALA A 146 1.58 -27.90 19.06
CA ALA A 146 1.23 -28.18 20.46
C ALA A 146 2.45 -28.42 21.36
N ARG A 147 3.59 -28.83 20.80
CA ARG A 147 4.84 -29.04 21.56
C ARG A 147 5.57 -27.74 21.87
N LYS A 148 5.36 -26.70 21.06
CA LYS A 148 6.09 -25.42 21.13
C LYS A 148 5.27 -24.32 21.78
N GLY A 149 3.94 -24.37 21.65
CA GLY A 149 3.05 -23.32 22.12
C GLY A 149 3.20 -22.01 21.34
N VAL A 150 2.83 -20.88 21.95
CA VAL A 150 2.79 -19.58 21.27
C VAL A 150 4.20 -19.01 21.04
N LEU A 151 4.61 -18.93 19.77
CA LEU A 151 5.93 -18.43 19.35
C LEU A 151 5.89 -16.94 18.90
N PRO A 152 7.04 -16.25 18.79
CA PRO A 152 7.10 -14.90 18.23
C PRO A 152 6.47 -14.77 16.84
N GLN A 153 6.60 -15.79 15.99
CA GLN A 153 5.97 -15.80 14.66
C GLN A 153 4.44 -15.91 14.74
N THR A 154 3.90 -16.73 15.66
CA THR A 154 2.47 -16.78 15.95
C THR A 154 1.94 -15.40 16.34
N ARG A 155 2.72 -14.68 17.18
CA ARG A 155 2.39 -13.33 17.63
C ARG A 155 2.37 -12.33 16.48
N ARG A 156 3.45 -12.29 15.70
CA ARG A 156 3.59 -11.44 14.51
C ARG A 156 2.45 -11.62 13.52
N HIS A 157 2.15 -12.86 13.14
CA HIS A 157 1.08 -13.15 12.19
C HIS A 157 -0.30 -12.74 12.71
N SER A 158 -0.58 -12.98 13.99
CA SER A 158 -1.85 -12.58 14.60
C SER A 158 -1.99 -11.06 14.60
N PHE A 159 -0.91 -10.33 14.89
CA PHE A 159 -0.92 -8.87 14.85
C PHE A 159 -1.12 -8.32 13.44
N ILE A 160 -0.43 -8.85 12.44
CA ILE A 160 -0.62 -8.45 11.04
C ILE A 160 -2.06 -8.74 10.59
N ALA A 161 -2.64 -9.89 10.97
CA ALA A 161 -4.03 -10.21 10.68
C ALA A 161 -5.00 -9.18 11.28
N SER A 162 -4.80 -8.80 12.54
CA SER A 162 -5.58 -7.73 13.20
C SER A 162 -5.42 -6.39 12.49
N LEU A 163 -4.18 -6.02 12.15
CA LEU A 163 -3.86 -4.78 11.46
C LEU A 163 -4.52 -4.67 10.08
N LEU A 164 -4.63 -5.79 9.37
CA LEU A 164 -5.32 -5.93 8.08
C LEU A 164 -6.84 -6.14 8.24
N GLY A 165 -7.33 -5.93 9.45
CA GLY A 165 -8.74 -5.87 9.78
C GLY A 165 -9.42 -7.23 9.95
N ILE A 166 -8.71 -8.36 9.85
CA ILE A 166 -9.31 -9.70 9.98
C ILE A 166 -9.93 -9.84 11.37
N ARG A 167 -11.23 -10.17 11.41
CA ARG A 167 -12.02 -10.18 12.64
C ARG A 167 -12.19 -11.56 13.24
N HIS A 168 -12.08 -12.60 12.41
CA HIS A 168 -12.30 -13.99 12.82
C HIS A 168 -10.99 -14.76 12.77
N ILE A 169 -10.61 -15.35 13.91
CA ILE A 169 -9.38 -16.12 14.06
C ILE A 169 -9.70 -17.53 14.51
N VAL A 170 -9.14 -18.51 13.80
CA VAL A 170 -9.08 -19.90 14.24
C VAL A 170 -7.68 -20.17 14.78
N VAL A 171 -7.59 -20.65 16.02
CA VAL A 171 -6.31 -21.05 16.62
C VAL A 171 -6.21 -22.57 16.49
N ALA A 172 -5.57 -23.02 15.43
CA ALA A 172 -5.40 -24.43 15.10
C ALA A 172 -4.20 -25.01 15.87
N ILE A 173 -4.46 -25.66 17.01
CA ILE A 173 -3.44 -26.29 17.84
C ILE A 173 -3.12 -27.65 17.23
N ASN A 174 -2.14 -27.65 16.34
CA ASN A 174 -1.76 -28.79 15.50
C ASN A 174 -0.74 -29.70 16.21
N LYS A 175 -0.57 -30.91 15.69
CA LYS A 175 0.32 -31.95 16.22
C LYS A 175 0.00 -32.35 17.66
N ILE A 176 -1.27 -32.28 18.04
CA ILE A 176 -1.69 -32.68 19.39
C ILE A 176 -1.46 -34.18 19.65
N ASP A 177 -1.33 -34.98 18.59
CA ASP A 177 -0.90 -36.38 18.65
C ASP A 177 0.50 -36.56 19.25
N LEU A 178 1.40 -35.60 19.07
CA LEU A 178 2.74 -35.60 19.66
C LEU A 178 2.76 -35.02 21.08
N ALA A 179 1.63 -34.50 21.55
CA ALA A 179 1.40 -34.05 22.92
C ALA A 179 0.41 -34.98 23.64
N ASP A 180 0.35 -36.25 23.21
CA ASP A 180 -0.49 -37.31 23.80
C ASP A 180 -1.97 -36.94 23.94
N TYR A 181 -2.49 -36.08 23.05
CA TYR A 181 -3.87 -35.57 23.09
C TYR A 181 -4.23 -34.87 24.43
N SER A 182 -3.24 -34.25 25.08
CA SER A 182 -3.36 -33.60 26.38
C SER A 182 -4.28 -32.37 26.36
N GLN A 183 -5.31 -32.40 27.21
CA GLN A 183 -6.18 -31.25 27.46
C GLN A 183 -5.42 -30.09 28.13
N GLU A 184 -4.52 -30.40 29.08
CA GLU A 184 -3.75 -29.38 29.80
C GLU A 184 -2.88 -28.56 28.86
N THR A 185 -2.21 -29.22 27.90
CA THR A 185 -1.40 -28.54 26.87
C THR A 185 -2.26 -27.63 26.01
N PHE A 186 -3.45 -28.10 25.59
CA PHE A 186 -4.40 -27.29 24.83
C PHE A 186 -4.85 -26.06 25.62
N ASP A 187 -5.32 -26.25 26.86
CA ASP A 187 -5.83 -25.16 27.71
C ASP A 187 -4.76 -24.11 28.00
N GLN A 188 -3.52 -24.52 28.23
CA GLN A 188 -2.39 -23.61 28.43
C GLN A 188 -2.12 -22.74 27.20
N ILE A 189 -2.06 -23.36 26.00
CA ILE A 189 -1.83 -22.62 24.75
C ILE A 189 -2.98 -21.64 24.47
N VAL A 190 -4.22 -22.07 24.72
CA VAL A 190 -5.41 -21.20 24.57
C VAL A 190 -5.34 -20.01 25.53
N ALA A 191 -4.97 -20.23 26.78
CA ALA A 191 -4.84 -19.17 27.77
C ALA A 191 -3.75 -18.16 27.39
N ASP A 192 -2.59 -18.64 26.93
CA ASP A 192 -1.49 -17.80 26.51
C ASP A 192 -1.84 -16.99 25.25
N TYR A 193 -2.51 -17.61 24.27
CA TYR A 193 -2.94 -16.93 23.06
C TYR A 193 -4.01 -15.87 23.35
N ARG A 194 -5.02 -16.17 24.17
CA ARG A 194 -6.06 -15.20 24.52
C ARG A 194 -5.52 -14.01 25.30
N ARG A 195 -4.57 -14.22 26.21
CA ARG A 195 -3.91 -13.12 26.94
C ARG A 195 -3.16 -12.20 25.98
N PHE A 196 -2.50 -12.79 25.01
CA PHE A 196 -1.75 -12.08 23.99
C PHE A 196 -2.66 -11.29 23.01
N ALA A 197 -3.78 -11.88 22.57
CA ALA A 197 -4.65 -11.32 21.55
C ALA A 197 -5.75 -10.38 22.10
N ALA A 198 -5.73 -10.07 23.40
CA ALA A 198 -6.79 -9.33 24.08
C ALA A 198 -7.04 -7.94 23.45
N ASP A 199 -5.98 -7.26 23.02
CA ASP A 199 -6.05 -5.89 22.50
C ASP A 199 -6.20 -5.82 20.98
N PHE A 200 -6.33 -6.96 20.29
CA PHE A 200 -6.33 -7.02 18.82
C PHE A 200 -7.71 -6.81 18.19
N GLY A 201 -8.76 -6.68 19.00
CA GLY A 201 -10.11 -6.38 18.51
C GLY A 201 -10.75 -7.48 17.66
N PHE A 202 -10.30 -8.74 17.79
CA PHE A 202 -10.94 -9.86 17.13
C PHE A 202 -12.36 -10.07 17.64
N GLU A 203 -13.33 -10.23 16.73
CA GLU A 203 -14.72 -10.54 17.09
C GLU A 203 -14.84 -11.98 17.58
N THR A 204 -14.12 -12.92 16.96
CA THR A 204 -14.15 -14.34 17.35
C THR A 204 -12.75 -14.95 17.35
N ILE A 205 -12.41 -15.66 18.43
CA ILE A 205 -11.22 -16.51 18.54
C ILE A 205 -11.68 -17.93 18.86
N THR A 206 -11.54 -18.85 17.91
CA THR A 206 -12.00 -20.24 18.03
C THR A 206 -10.80 -21.20 18.06
N PRO A 207 -10.42 -21.72 19.24
CA PRO A 207 -9.34 -22.69 19.34
C PRO A 207 -9.82 -24.10 19.00
N ILE A 208 -9.05 -24.81 18.18
CA ILE A 208 -9.36 -26.18 17.72
C ILE A 208 -8.13 -27.06 17.91
N PRO A 209 -8.17 -28.10 18.77
CA PRO A 209 -7.10 -29.09 18.90
C PRO A 209 -7.18 -30.08 17.74
N MET A 210 -6.09 -30.31 17.03
CA MET A 210 -6.11 -31.11 15.81
C MET A 210 -4.78 -31.80 15.49
N SER A 211 -4.85 -32.79 14.59
CA SER A 211 -3.69 -33.38 13.93
C SER A 211 -3.90 -33.36 12.43
N ALA A 212 -3.19 -32.47 11.73
CA ALA A 212 -3.23 -32.38 10.26
C ALA A 212 -2.78 -33.68 9.58
N ARG A 213 -1.86 -34.43 10.21
CA ARG A 213 -1.36 -35.72 9.70
C ARG A 213 -2.46 -36.78 9.73
N TYR A 214 -3.09 -36.99 10.89
CA TYR A 214 -4.05 -38.07 11.09
C TYR A 214 -5.51 -37.69 10.78
N GLY A 215 -5.80 -36.40 10.57
CA GLY A 215 -7.14 -35.88 10.28
C GLY A 215 -8.00 -35.64 11.52
N ASP A 216 -7.45 -35.82 12.73
CA ASP A 216 -8.15 -35.60 13.99
C ASP A 216 -8.64 -34.13 14.08
N ASN A 217 -9.96 -33.93 14.18
CA ASN A 217 -10.66 -32.63 14.22
C ASN A 217 -10.42 -31.70 13.02
N VAL A 218 -9.83 -32.19 11.91
CA VAL A 218 -9.71 -31.43 10.66
C VAL A 218 -11.06 -31.42 9.94
N THR A 219 -11.53 -32.62 9.55
CA THR A 219 -12.83 -32.84 8.91
C THR A 219 -13.75 -33.65 9.80
N THR A 220 -13.24 -34.73 10.40
CA THR A 220 -13.97 -35.61 11.31
C THR A 220 -13.60 -35.38 12.77
N ARG A 221 -14.58 -35.46 13.66
CA ARG A 221 -14.36 -35.36 15.12
C ARG A 221 -13.53 -36.54 15.62
N SER A 222 -12.47 -36.23 16.37
CA SER A 222 -11.61 -37.25 16.97
C SER A 222 -12.29 -37.97 18.13
N ARG A 223 -12.10 -39.28 18.22
CA ARG A 223 -12.51 -40.09 19.39
C ARG A 223 -11.48 -40.05 20.52
N LYS A 224 -10.25 -39.62 20.25
CA LYS A 224 -9.13 -39.58 21.20
C LYS A 224 -9.22 -38.37 22.14
N MET A 225 -9.90 -37.31 21.70
CA MET A 225 -10.10 -36.07 22.45
C MET A 225 -11.55 -35.96 22.96
N GLY A 226 -11.97 -36.92 23.79
CA GLY A 226 -13.33 -36.94 24.36
C GLY A 226 -13.65 -35.74 25.26
N TRP A 227 -12.62 -35.00 25.66
CA TRP A 227 -12.71 -33.75 26.44
C TRP A 227 -13.00 -32.51 25.57
N TYR A 228 -12.85 -32.59 24.25
CA TYR A 228 -13.08 -31.45 23.35
C TYR A 228 -14.50 -31.51 22.76
N ASP A 229 -15.31 -30.51 23.10
CA ASP A 229 -16.70 -30.35 22.65
C ASP A 229 -16.90 -29.29 21.56
N GLY A 230 -15.83 -28.65 21.12
CA GLY A 230 -15.90 -27.66 20.04
C GLY A 230 -16.05 -28.27 18.63
N PRO A 231 -16.17 -27.42 17.60
CA PRO A 231 -16.33 -27.86 16.22
C PRO A 231 -15.03 -28.45 15.65
N THR A 232 -15.15 -29.21 14.56
CA THR A 232 -14.00 -29.50 13.70
C THR A 232 -13.63 -28.26 12.89
N LEU A 233 -12.43 -28.22 12.32
CA LEU A 233 -12.00 -27.10 11.49
C LEU A 233 -12.96 -26.88 10.32
N LEU A 234 -13.31 -27.95 9.59
CA LEU A 234 -14.20 -27.84 8.43
C LEU A 234 -15.60 -27.37 8.83
N ASP A 235 -16.18 -27.92 9.89
CA ASP A 235 -17.52 -27.53 10.36
C ASP A 235 -17.55 -26.05 10.78
N HIS A 236 -16.49 -25.56 11.44
CA HIS A 236 -16.38 -24.14 11.76
C HIS A 236 -16.26 -23.27 10.51
N LEU A 237 -15.44 -23.64 9.53
CA LEU A 237 -15.31 -22.89 8.27
C LEU A 237 -16.63 -22.86 7.47
N GLU A 238 -17.43 -23.93 7.52
CA GLU A 238 -18.75 -23.98 6.88
C GLU A 238 -19.79 -23.09 7.57
N THR A 239 -19.69 -22.92 8.90
CA THR A 239 -20.74 -22.29 9.71
C THR A 239 -20.42 -20.88 10.18
N VAL A 240 -19.15 -20.45 10.12
CA VAL A 240 -18.74 -19.12 10.57
C VAL A 240 -19.46 -18.03 9.77
N ALA A 241 -20.21 -17.19 10.48
CA ALA A 241 -20.85 -16.02 9.91
C ALA A 241 -19.80 -14.92 9.73
N VAL A 242 -19.20 -14.87 8.54
CA VAL A 242 -18.43 -13.72 8.07
C VAL A 242 -19.40 -12.84 7.28
N ASP A 243 -20.37 -12.26 7.97
CA ASP A 243 -21.21 -11.27 7.30
C ASP A 243 -20.34 -10.05 6.99
N ASP A 244 -20.08 -9.87 5.70
CA ASP A 244 -19.69 -8.60 5.12
C ASP A 244 -20.86 -7.64 5.37
N ARG A 245 -20.91 -7.03 6.56
CA ARG A 245 -21.85 -5.95 6.92
C ARG A 245 -21.63 -4.70 6.06
N THR A 246 -20.92 -4.82 4.95
CA THR A 246 -20.71 -3.78 3.94
C THR A 246 -22.02 -3.38 3.28
N ASP A 247 -23.01 -4.27 3.18
CA ASP A 247 -24.36 -3.92 2.69
C ASP A 247 -25.12 -2.99 3.66
N ASP A 248 -24.85 -3.08 4.97
CA ASP A 248 -25.41 -2.17 5.98
C ASP A 248 -24.67 -0.83 6.06
N LEU A 249 -23.49 -0.72 5.43
CA LEU A 249 -22.73 0.52 5.39
C LEU A 249 -23.36 1.51 4.40
N PRO A 250 -23.08 2.81 4.55
CA PRO A 250 -23.47 3.80 3.56
C PRO A 250 -22.93 3.49 2.16
N LEU A 251 -23.67 3.94 1.15
CA LEU A 251 -23.26 3.79 -0.24
C LEU A 251 -21.87 4.40 -0.47
N ARG A 252 -20.98 3.58 -1.04
CA ARG A 252 -19.69 3.99 -1.61
C ARG A 252 -19.61 3.39 -3.02
N PHE A 253 -19.65 4.24 -4.03
CA PHE A 253 -19.51 3.84 -5.43
C PHE A 253 -18.32 4.57 -6.08
N PRO A 254 -17.11 3.98 -6.03
CA PRO A 254 -15.94 4.51 -6.70
C PRO A 254 -16.11 4.43 -8.23
N VAL A 255 -15.96 5.58 -8.90
CA VAL A 255 -16.09 5.66 -10.35
C VAL A 255 -14.78 5.22 -10.98
N GLN A 256 -14.81 4.08 -11.68
CA GLN A 256 -13.67 3.51 -12.38
C GLN A 256 -13.56 4.03 -13.82
N TYR A 257 -14.70 4.27 -14.46
CA TYR A 257 -14.76 4.65 -15.87
C TYR A 257 -16.00 5.47 -16.20
N VAL A 258 -15.88 6.42 -17.14
CA VAL A 258 -17.02 7.18 -17.68
C VAL A 258 -17.35 6.62 -19.05
N ASN A 259 -18.49 5.94 -19.15
CA ASN A 259 -18.95 5.30 -20.37
C ASN A 259 -19.77 6.29 -21.22
N ARG A 260 -19.35 6.47 -22.47
CA ARG A 260 -20.01 7.31 -23.50
C ARG A 260 -19.95 6.61 -24.86
N PRO A 261 -20.82 5.62 -25.11
CA PRO A 261 -20.85 4.90 -26.38
C PRO A 261 -21.43 5.75 -27.52
N HIS A 262 -22.29 6.72 -27.21
CA HIS A 262 -22.88 7.67 -28.16
C HIS A 262 -23.28 8.97 -27.43
N LEU A 263 -23.69 10.00 -28.19
CA LEU A 263 -23.98 11.35 -27.68
C LEU A 263 -25.04 11.36 -26.56
N ASP A 264 -26.08 10.52 -26.69
CA ASP A 264 -27.21 10.49 -25.74
C ASP A 264 -27.01 9.57 -24.53
N PHE A 265 -25.82 8.99 -24.33
CA PHE A 265 -25.54 8.14 -23.18
C PHE A 265 -24.28 8.59 -22.46
N ARG A 266 -24.45 8.86 -21.16
CA ARG A 266 -23.36 9.06 -20.21
C ARG A 266 -23.65 8.25 -18.96
N GLY A 267 -22.83 7.25 -18.70
CA GLY A 267 -22.90 6.42 -17.51
C GLY A 267 -21.57 6.37 -16.76
N PHE A 268 -21.63 6.14 -15.46
CA PHE A 268 -20.47 6.01 -14.59
C PHE A 268 -20.34 4.57 -14.15
N ALA A 269 -19.33 3.89 -14.66
CA ALA A 269 -19.08 2.48 -14.39
C ALA A 269 -18.15 2.33 -13.18
N GLY A 270 -18.48 1.36 -12.33
CA GLY A 270 -17.74 1.03 -11.11
C GLY A 270 -18.33 -0.20 -10.42
N THR A 271 -17.66 -0.64 -9.36
CA THR A 271 -18.17 -1.68 -8.47
C THR A 271 -18.69 -1.02 -7.21
N VAL A 272 -19.89 -1.40 -6.74
CA VAL A 272 -20.41 -0.93 -5.45
C VAL A 272 -19.47 -1.43 -4.35
N ALA A 273 -18.76 -0.52 -3.69
CA ALA A 273 -17.75 -0.87 -2.68
C ALA A 273 -18.38 -1.14 -1.32
N SER A 274 -19.48 -0.46 -1.00
CA SER A 274 -20.33 -0.74 0.16
C SER A 274 -21.72 -0.15 -0.03
N GLY A 275 -22.68 -0.66 0.73
CA GLY A 275 -24.08 -0.27 0.73
C GLY A 275 -24.82 -0.74 -0.51
N ALA A 276 -25.97 -0.12 -0.75
CA ALA A 276 -26.79 -0.37 -1.93
C ALA A 276 -27.22 0.94 -2.58
N VAL A 277 -27.59 0.85 -3.85
CA VAL A 277 -28.14 1.97 -4.63
C VAL A 277 -29.30 1.47 -5.49
N ALA A 278 -30.40 2.21 -5.47
CA ALA A 278 -31.59 1.95 -6.28
C ALA A 278 -31.84 3.06 -7.31
N VAL A 279 -32.60 2.73 -8.36
CA VAL A 279 -33.11 3.73 -9.29
C VAL A 279 -34.00 4.71 -8.53
N GLY A 280 -33.76 6.00 -8.72
CA GLY A 280 -34.42 7.09 -8.01
C GLY A 280 -33.66 7.61 -6.80
N ASP A 281 -32.62 6.91 -6.33
CA ASP A 281 -31.83 7.37 -5.18
C ASP A 281 -31.05 8.65 -5.50
N GLU A 282 -30.92 9.50 -4.48
CA GLU A 282 -30.07 10.67 -4.53
C GLU A 282 -28.64 10.29 -4.14
N VAL A 283 -27.68 10.71 -4.96
CA VAL A 283 -26.26 10.46 -4.77
C VAL A 283 -25.50 11.78 -4.80
N VAL A 284 -24.37 11.82 -4.10
CA VAL A 284 -23.49 12.98 -4.04
C VAL A 284 -22.11 12.60 -4.53
N VAL A 285 -21.48 13.49 -5.30
CA VAL A 285 -20.05 13.37 -5.59
C VAL A 285 -19.27 13.76 -4.35
N ALA A 286 -18.53 12.82 -3.74
CA ALA A 286 -17.86 13.04 -2.46
C ALA A 286 -17.05 14.35 -2.44
N LYS A 287 -16.12 14.54 -3.37
CA LYS A 287 -15.22 15.70 -3.41
C LYS A 287 -15.92 17.04 -3.67
N SER A 288 -16.83 17.11 -4.66
CA SER A 288 -17.43 18.39 -5.07
C SER A 288 -18.71 18.72 -4.31
N GLY A 289 -19.32 17.75 -3.63
CA GLY A 289 -20.58 17.91 -2.91
C GLY A 289 -21.81 18.08 -3.80
N LYS A 290 -21.66 18.02 -5.13
CA LYS A 290 -22.78 18.11 -6.10
C LYS A 290 -23.67 16.88 -5.98
N THR A 291 -24.97 17.13 -5.88
CA THR A 291 -26.04 16.12 -5.82
C THR A 291 -26.51 15.76 -7.22
N ALA A 292 -26.92 14.51 -7.41
CA ALA A 292 -27.62 14.04 -8.60
C ALA A 292 -28.55 12.87 -8.25
N ARG A 293 -29.48 12.54 -9.15
CA ARG A 293 -30.37 11.38 -8.97
C ARG A 293 -30.03 10.24 -9.93
N VAL A 294 -30.02 9.01 -9.43
CA VAL A 294 -29.86 7.79 -10.25
C VAL A 294 -31.11 7.59 -11.10
N SER A 295 -30.95 7.61 -12.41
CA SER A 295 -32.02 7.44 -13.39
C SER A 295 -32.15 6.00 -13.88
N ARG A 296 -31.02 5.29 -13.95
CA ARG A 296 -30.93 3.92 -14.44
C ARG A 296 -29.65 3.27 -13.94
N ILE A 297 -29.75 1.98 -13.62
CA ILE A 297 -28.61 1.12 -13.30
C ILE A 297 -28.50 0.09 -14.42
N VAL A 298 -27.32 -0.01 -15.04
CA VAL A 298 -27.08 -0.91 -16.19
C VAL A 298 -26.01 -1.92 -15.80
N SER A 299 -26.29 -3.21 -15.98
CA SER A 299 -25.35 -4.33 -15.86
C SER A 299 -25.13 -5.00 -17.22
N MET A 300 -24.31 -6.05 -17.25
CA MET A 300 -24.11 -6.86 -18.46
C MET A 300 -25.41 -7.50 -18.96
N ASP A 301 -26.30 -7.91 -18.06
CA ASP A 301 -27.54 -8.64 -18.36
C ASP A 301 -28.75 -7.72 -18.58
N GLY A 302 -28.55 -6.40 -18.53
CA GLY A 302 -29.59 -5.40 -18.77
C GLY A 302 -29.72 -4.38 -17.64
N ASN A 303 -30.91 -3.79 -17.51
CA ASN A 303 -31.15 -2.78 -16.47
C ASN A 303 -31.54 -3.44 -15.15
N LEU A 304 -31.07 -2.87 -14.05
CA LEU A 304 -31.39 -3.27 -12.68
C LEU A 304 -32.19 -2.18 -11.97
N GLU A 305 -33.06 -2.59 -11.05
CA GLU A 305 -33.77 -1.67 -10.15
C GLU A 305 -32.89 -1.24 -8.97
N ALA A 306 -31.99 -2.12 -8.53
CA ALA A 306 -31.03 -1.86 -7.46
C ALA A 306 -29.73 -2.63 -7.68
N ALA A 307 -28.65 -2.14 -7.08
CA ALA A 307 -27.35 -2.79 -7.00
C ALA A 307 -26.81 -2.75 -5.57
N ALA A 308 -26.18 -3.84 -5.14
CA ALA A 308 -25.59 -4.01 -3.81
C ALA A 308 -24.07 -4.22 -3.90
N THR A 309 -23.40 -4.32 -2.75
CA THR A 309 -21.94 -4.46 -2.65
C THR A 309 -21.40 -5.57 -3.55
N GLY A 310 -20.25 -5.32 -4.18
CA GLY A 310 -19.57 -6.26 -5.07
C GLY A 310 -20.12 -6.33 -6.50
N GLN A 311 -21.30 -5.77 -6.78
CA GLN A 311 -21.83 -5.73 -8.14
C GLN A 311 -21.17 -4.65 -8.98
N ALA A 312 -20.68 -5.03 -10.17
CA ALA A 312 -20.16 -4.12 -11.18
C ALA A 312 -21.31 -3.59 -12.05
N VAL A 313 -21.57 -2.29 -11.97
CA VAL A 313 -22.70 -1.65 -12.65
C VAL A 313 -22.30 -0.30 -13.24
N THR A 314 -23.13 0.21 -14.15
CA THR A 314 -23.05 1.57 -14.68
C THR A 314 -24.25 2.38 -14.18
N LEU A 315 -23.98 3.43 -13.40
CA LEU A 315 -25.00 4.37 -12.93
C LEU A 315 -25.18 5.48 -13.96
N VAL A 316 -26.42 5.69 -14.40
CA VAL A 316 -26.81 6.82 -15.25
C VAL A 316 -27.52 7.85 -14.38
N LEU A 317 -27.08 9.10 -14.42
CA LEU A 317 -27.63 10.17 -13.59
C LEU A 317 -28.52 11.09 -14.41
N ASN A 318 -29.56 11.67 -13.80
CA ASN A 318 -30.43 12.64 -14.46
C ASN A 318 -29.77 14.02 -14.66
N ASP A 319 -28.81 14.36 -13.81
CA ASP A 319 -28.17 15.67 -13.78
C ASP A 319 -26.80 15.63 -14.47
N GLU A 320 -26.50 16.64 -15.28
CA GLU A 320 -25.18 16.82 -15.88
C GLU A 320 -24.17 17.36 -14.85
N ILE A 321 -23.70 16.45 -13.98
CA ILE A 321 -22.66 16.75 -13.01
C ILE A 321 -21.27 16.35 -13.52
N GLU A 322 -20.25 17.06 -13.06
CA GLU A 322 -18.85 16.77 -13.39
C GLU A 322 -18.35 15.62 -12.50
N VAL A 323 -18.11 14.47 -13.13
CA VAL A 323 -17.67 13.23 -12.48
C VAL A 323 -16.73 12.52 -13.44
N SER A 324 -15.57 12.13 -12.92
CA SER A 324 -14.52 11.41 -13.64
C SER A 324 -13.98 10.25 -12.80
N ARG A 325 -13.05 9.46 -13.37
CA ARG A 325 -12.35 8.40 -12.65
C ARG A 325 -11.65 8.97 -11.40
N GLY A 326 -11.72 8.25 -10.29
CA GLY A 326 -11.18 8.69 -8.99
C GLY A 326 -12.15 9.55 -8.18
N ASN A 327 -13.33 9.86 -8.71
CA ASN A 327 -14.44 10.35 -7.90
C ASN A 327 -15.23 9.20 -7.31
N MET A 328 -15.93 9.49 -6.22
CA MET A 328 -16.79 8.53 -5.52
C MET A 328 -18.20 9.12 -5.42
N LEU A 329 -19.19 8.36 -5.86
CA LEU A 329 -20.61 8.66 -5.61
C LEU A 329 -20.99 8.03 -4.27
N VAL A 330 -21.65 8.81 -3.41
CA VAL A 330 -21.93 8.43 -2.02
C VAL A 330 -23.35 8.81 -1.61
N ALA A 331 -23.83 8.21 -0.53
CA ALA A 331 -25.08 8.62 0.11
C ALA A 331 -24.98 10.07 0.66
N PRO A 332 -26.05 10.89 0.59
CA PRO A 332 -26.00 12.29 1.02
C PRO A 332 -25.74 12.52 2.52
N GLU A 333 -26.30 11.66 3.38
CA GLU A 333 -26.35 11.82 4.85
C GLU A 333 -25.07 11.33 5.55
N GLU A 334 -24.31 10.40 4.94
CA GLU A 334 -23.11 9.79 5.54
C GLU A 334 -21.91 9.84 4.59
N ARG A 335 -21.42 11.06 4.36
CA ARG A 335 -20.29 11.32 3.47
C ARG A 335 -18.96 10.85 4.07
N PRO A 336 -18.02 10.38 3.22
CA PRO A 336 -16.65 10.05 3.66
C PRO A 336 -15.89 11.31 4.07
N HIS A 337 -14.73 11.14 4.70
CA HIS A 337 -13.82 12.25 4.95
C HIS A 337 -13.21 12.74 3.63
N ILE A 338 -13.07 14.06 3.52
CA ILE A 338 -12.37 14.72 2.41
C ILE A 338 -11.21 15.47 3.02
N ALA A 339 -9.99 14.99 2.79
CA ALA A 339 -8.80 15.63 3.33
C ALA A 339 -7.58 15.32 2.47
N SER A 340 -6.63 16.25 2.49
CA SER A 340 -5.28 16.09 1.94
C SER A 340 -4.25 15.71 3.01
N GLN A 341 -4.66 15.56 4.27
CA GLN A 341 -3.79 15.09 5.34
C GLN A 341 -4.50 14.07 6.24
N PHE A 342 -3.83 12.97 6.53
CA PHE A 342 -4.38 11.90 7.35
C PHE A 342 -3.30 11.06 8.01
N GLU A 343 -3.66 10.40 9.10
CA GLU A 343 -2.86 9.40 9.79
C GLU A 343 -3.23 8.03 9.26
N ALA A 344 -2.24 7.19 9.05
CA ALA A 344 -2.43 5.81 8.61
C ALA A 344 -1.42 4.88 9.27
N ASN A 345 -1.84 3.65 9.51
CA ASN A 345 -0.90 2.55 9.72
C ASN A 345 -0.29 2.17 8.36
N ILE A 346 0.99 1.86 8.31
CA ILE A 346 1.69 1.42 7.10
C ILE A 346 2.45 0.14 7.40
N VAL A 347 2.38 -0.82 6.47
CA VAL A 347 3.31 -1.95 6.39
C VAL A 347 4.28 -1.67 5.26
N TRP A 348 5.58 -1.61 5.57
CA TRP A 348 6.61 -1.25 4.60
C TRP A 348 7.18 -2.48 3.90
N PHE A 349 7.27 -2.41 2.57
CA PHE A 349 7.73 -3.50 1.69
C PHE A 349 8.97 -3.12 0.88
N GLY A 350 9.40 -1.85 0.93
CA GLY A 350 10.56 -1.38 0.20
C GLY A 350 11.85 -1.85 0.85
N GLU A 351 12.80 -2.34 0.05
CA GLU A 351 14.17 -2.59 0.52
C GLU A 351 14.87 -1.29 0.96
N GLN A 352 14.55 -0.18 0.29
CA GLN A 352 14.95 1.14 0.74
C GLN A 352 14.05 1.57 1.91
N PRO A 353 14.62 2.05 3.03
CA PRO A 353 13.83 2.50 4.16
C PRO A 353 12.86 3.63 3.80
N LEU A 354 11.70 3.66 4.45
CA LEU A 354 10.80 4.81 4.40
C LEU A 354 11.41 5.95 5.20
N LEU A 355 11.68 7.06 4.51
CA LEU A 355 12.20 8.30 5.11
C LEU A 355 11.12 9.38 5.04
N PRO A 356 10.73 10.00 6.19
CA PRO A 356 9.86 11.18 6.16
C PRO A 356 10.42 12.28 5.25
N GLY A 357 9.52 12.98 4.55
CA GLY A 357 9.82 13.99 3.55
C GLY A 357 9.86 13.45 2.13
N ARG A 358 10.12 12.16 1.91
CA ARG A 358 10.17 11.57 0.55
C ARG A 358 8.77 11.53 -0.09
N SER A 359 8.76 11.73 -1.41
CA SER A 359 7.54 11.74 -2.22
C SER A 359 7.28 10.38 -2.86
N TYR A 360 6.02 9.96 -2.82
CA TYR A 360 5.50 8.71 -3.35
C TYR A 360 4.25 8.99 -4.19
N ILE A 361 3.84 8.01 -4.98
CA ILE A 361 2.49 7.97 -5.53
C ILE A 361 1.63 7.19 -4.54
N LEU A 362 0.58 7.81 -4.02
CA LEU A 362 -0.46 7.14 -3.27
C LEU A 362 -1.58 6.74 -4.23
N ARG A 363 -1.96 5.47 -4.18
CA ARG A 363 -3.08 4.93 -4.98
C ARG A 363 -4.11 4.31 -4.06
N THR A 364 -5.36 4.74 -4.22
CA THR A 364 -6.54 4.14 -3.58
C THR A 364 -7.25 3.21 -4.58
N GLU A 365 -8.50 2.85 -4.35
CA GLU A 365 -9.29 1.98 -5.22
C GLU A 365 -9.46 2.53 -6.64
N THR A 366 -9.72 3.83 -6.80
CA THR A 366 -9.91 4.47 -8.11
C THR A 366 -9.09 5.74 -8.34
N ASP A 367 -8.49 6.29 -7.28
CA ASP A 367 -7.75 7.55 -7.33
C ASP A 367 -6.24 7.35 -7.19
N GLN A 368 -5.47 8.31 -7.70
CA GLN A 368 -4.02 8.31 -7.60
C GLN A 368 -3.52 9.75 -7.48
N VAL A 369 -2.75 10.02 -6.42
CA VAL A 369 -2.22 11.35 -6.11
C VAL A 369 -0.77 11.27 -5.65
N SER A 370 0.00 12.33 -5.89
CA SER A 370 1.31 12.45 -5.25
C SER A 370 1.14 12.69 -3.75
N ALA A 371 1.92 11.98 -2.95
CA ALA A 371 1.85 12.00 -1.50
C ALA A 371 3.25 12.07 -0.88
N ASN A 372 3.38 12.81 0.20
CA ASN A 372 4.60 12.89 1.00
C ASN A 372 4.32 12.34 2.40
N VAL A 373 5.20 11.46 2.88
CA VAL A 373 5.14 11.03 4.28
C VAL A 373 5.71 12.17 5.12
N THR A 374 4.86 12.88 5.85
CA THR A 374 5.25 14.08 6.61
C THR A 374 5.94 13.75 7.93
N ALA A 375 5.56 12.64 8.56
CA ALA A 375 6.14 12.19 9.81
C ALA A 375 5.92 10.68 9.98
N LEU A 376 6.90 10.02 10.57
CA LEU A 376 6.74 8.73 11.23
C LEU A 376 6.50 9.01 12.72
N ARG A 377 5.30 8.67 13.23
CA ARG A 377 4.95 8.91 14.64
C ARG A 377 5.67 7.95 15.55
N HIS A 378 5.54 6.66 15.26
CA HIS A 378 6.23 5.57 15.92
C HIS A 378 6.26 4.36 15.00
N LYS A 379 7.23 3.48 15.24
CA LYS A 379 7.25 2.11 14.76
C LYS A 379 6.52 1.22 15.77
N VAL A 380 5.90 0.15 15.30
CA VAL A 380 5.32 -0.87 16.19
C VAL A 380 6.21 -2.11 16.12
N ASP A 381 6.77 -2.52 17.25
CA ASP A 381 7.47 -3.80 17.32
C ASP A 381 6.43 -4.93 17.18
N VAL A 382 6.56 -5.71 16.12
CA VAL A 382 5.59 -6.76 15.76
C VAL A 382 5.60 -7.98 16.70
N ASN A 383 6.59 -8.09 17.59
CA ASN A 383 6.72 -9.19 18.53
C ASN A 383 6.14 -8.85 19.92
N THR A 384 6.20 -7.57 20.30
CA THR A 384 5.86 -7.04 21.64
C THR A 384 4.70 -6.04 21.63
N PHE A 385 4.37 -5.46 20.49
CA PHE A 385 3.39 -4.37 20.29
C PHE A 385 3.76 -3.06 20.96
N ALA A 386 5.02 -2.92 21.38
CA ALA A 386 5.51 -1.66 21.89
C ALA A 386 5.56 -0.62 20.76
N GLU A 387 5.06 0.58 21.07
CA GLU A 387 5.31 1.76 20.25
C GLU A 387 6.74 2.25 20.50
N GLU A 388 7.56 2.25 19.45
CA GLU A 388 8.95 2.65 19.49
C GLU A 388 9.17 3.94 18.71
N ALA A 389 9.92 4.88 19.28
CA ALA A 389 10.34 6.07 18.55
C ALA A 389 11.33 5.66 17.45
N ALA A 390 10.99 5.95 16.20
CA ALA A 390 11.80 5.64 15.03
C ALA A 390 11.87 6.84 14.08
N ARG A 391 12.97 6.93 13.31
CA ARG A 391 13.16 7.98 12.29
C ARG A 391 12.88 7.51 10.87
N HIS A 392 12.92 6.19 10.65
CA HIS A 392 12.60 5.51 9.40
C HIS A 392 11.89 4.18 9.68
N LEU A 393 11.35 3.55 8.64
CA LEU A 393 10.88 2.16 8.69
C LEU A 393 11.66 1.32 7.68
N ASP A 394 12.19 0.18 8.14
CA ASP A 394 12.87 -0.79 7.30
C ASP A 394 11.89 -1.80 6.68
N LEU A 395 12.41 -2.66 5.79
CA LEU A 395 11.65 -3.71 5.15
C LEU A 395 10.89 -4.57 6.17
N ASN A 396 9.61 -4.81 5.91
CA ASN A 396 8.68 -5.61 6.72
C ASN A 396 8.32 -5.01 8.09
N GLU A 397 8.68 -3.76 8.35
CA GLU A 397 8.28 -3.06 9.56
C GLU A 397 6.91 -2.42 9.42
N VAL A 398 6.27 -2.23 10.57
CA VAL A 398 4.97 -1.58 10.70
C VAL A 398 5.17 -0.28 11.47
N GLY A 399 4.50 0.78 11.03
CA GLY A 399 4.48 2.03 11.79
C GLY A 399 3.23 2.85 11.54
N VAL A 400 3.13 3.94 12.29
CA VAL A 400 2.06 4.93 12.15
C VAL A 400 2.65 6.18 11.52
N ILE A 401 2.12 6.57 10.36
CA ILE A 401 2.61 7.69 9.56
C ILE A 401 1.54 8.76 9.36
N ASN A 402 1.99 10.00 9.25
CA ASN A 402 1.18 11.11 8.76
C ASN A 402 1.48 11.33 7.28
N ILE A 403 0.48 11.33 6.43
CA ILE A 403 0.61 11.57 4.99
C ILE A 403 0.00 12.92 4.64
N ALA A 404 0.64 13.63 3.71
CA ALA A 404 0.07 14.78 3.02
C ALA A 404 0.01 14.51 1.51
N THR A 405 -1.13 14.74 0.89
CA THR A 405 -1.35 14.57 -0.55
C THR A 405 -1.46 15.92 -1.25
N GLN A 406 -1.12 15.97 -2.54
CA GLN A 406 -1.19 17.21 -3.33
C GLN A 406 -2.62 17.71 -3.56
N SER A 407 -3.61 16.81 -3.56
CA SER A 407 -5.04 17.12 -3.66
C SER A 407 -5.83 16.33 -2.64
N ASP A 408 -7.02 16.81 -2.30
CA ASP A 408 -7.90 16.13 -1.36
C ASP A 408 -8.34 14.76 -1.88
N LEU A 409 -8.35 13.78 -0.97
CA LEU A 409 -8.86 12.44 -1.18
C LEU A 409 -10.17 12.26 -0.43
N ALA A 410 -11.09 11.52 -1.02
CA ALA A 410 -12.29 11.04 -0.35
C ALA A 410 -12.01 9.64 0.21
N PHE A 411 -12.07 9.45 1.52
CA PHE A 411 -11.76 8.19 2.17
C PHE A 411 -12.56 7.97 3.45
N ASP A 412 -12.66 6.72 3.89
CA ASP A 412 -13.19 6.36 5.20
C ASP A 412 -12.05 5.81 6.08
N PRO A 413 -12.18 5.79 7.42
CA PRO A 413 -11.29 5.01 8.26
C PRO A 413 -11.36 3.53 7.87
N TYR A 414 -10.21 2.86 7.75
CA TYR A 414 -10.11 1.45 7.35
C TYR A 414 -10.95 0.52 8.24
N ALA A 415 -11.01 0.82 9.54
CA ALA A 415 -11.83 0.09 10.50
C ALA A 415 -13.35 0.18 10.23
N LYS A 416 -13.82 1.22 9.52
CA LYS A 416 -15.22 1.40 9.13
C LYS A 416 -15.50 0.83 7.74
N ASN A 417 -14.62 1.12 6.77
CA ASN A 417 -14.74 0.63 5.41
C ASN A 417 -13.35 0.31 4.85
N ARG A 418 -13.07 -0.99 4.66
CA ARG A 418 -11.77 -1.44 4.17
C ARG A 418 -11.51 -1.05 2.71
N ALA A 419 -12.56 -0.98 1.89
CA ALA A 419 -12.42 -0.71 0.46
C ALA A 419 -11.96 0.74 0.19
N THR A 420 -12.48 1.69 0.96
CA THR A 420 -12.19 3.13 0.80
C THR A 420 -11.17 3.67 1.82
N GLY A 421 -10.78 2.86 2.80
CA GLY A 421 -9.75 3.20 3.79
C GLY A 421 -8.39 2.57 3.55
N ALA A 422 -8.22 1.81 2.47
CA ALA A 422 -6.94 1.21 2.07
C ALA A 422 -6.24 2.03 1.00
N PHE A 423 -4.91 2.03 1.02
CA PHE A 423 -4.09 2.57 -0.08
C PHE A 423 -2.77 1.82 -0.20
N VAL A 424 -2.08 2.04 -1.32
CA VAL A 424 -0.69 1.62 -1.50
C VAL A 424 0.19 2.83 -1.80
N LEU A 425 1.44 2.77 -1.34
CA LEU A 425 2.50 3.69 -1.73
C LEU A 425 3.36 3.05 -2.82
N ILE A 426 3.57 3.81 -3.89
CA ILE A 426 4.34 3.40 -5.06
C ILE A 426 5.54 4.34 -5.20
N ASP A 427 6.74 3.77 -5.29
CA ASP A 427 7.95 4.56 -5.54
C ASP A 427 7.92 5.12 -6.97
N ARG A 428 8.19 6.42 -7.08
CA ARG A 428 8.03 7.15 -8.35
C ARG A 428 9.13 6.89 -9.36
N VAL A 429 10.24 6.30 -8.95
CA VAL A 429 11.39 6.00 -9.80
C VAL A 429 11.29 4.56 -10.29
N THR A 430 11.06 3.62 -9.38
CA THR A 430 11.05 2.19 -9.71
C THR A 430 9.67 1.68 -10.13
N ASN A 431 8.60 2.43 -9.84
CA ASN A 431 7.19 1.99 -9.93
C ASN A 431 6.88 0.76 -9.07
N ALA A 432 7.74 0.41 -8.10
CA ALA A 432 7.48 -0.67 -7.17
C ALA A 432 6.44 -0.24 -6.12
N THR A 433 5.56 -1.16 -5.73
CA THR A 433 4.71 -0.98 -4.54
C THR A 433 5.58 -1.18 -3.31
N VAL A 434 5.80 -0.10 -2.55
CA VAL A 434 6.74 -0.05 -1.42
C VAL A 434 6.05 -0.05 -0.06
N GLY A 435 4.72 0.11 0.00
CA GLY A 435 3.97 -0.09 1.24
C GLY A 435 2.48 -0.20 1.02
N ALA A 436 1.79 -0.84 1.97
CA ALA A 436 0.34 -0.90 2.07
C ALA A 436 -0.10 -0.18 3.34
N GLY A 437 -1.10 0.70 3.21
CA GLY A 437 -1.55 1.56 4.29
C GLY A 437 -3.04 1.45 4.57
N MET A 438 -3.38 1.64 5.85
CA MET A 438 -4.73 1.62 6.38
C MET A 438 -4.98 2.96 7.06
N ILE A 439 -5.93 3.73 6.54
CA ILE A 439 -6.22 5.09 7.03
C ILE A 439 -6.92 5.01 8.38
N ASN A 440 -6.38 5.68 9.39
CA ASN A 440 -6.94 5.75 10.73
C ASN A 440 -7.91 6.93 10.84
N SER A 441 -7.43 8.13 10.51
CA SER A 441 -8.21 9.37 10.68
C SER A 441 -7.69 10.52 9.83
N ALA A 442 -8.58 11.43 9.46
CA ALA A 442 -8.19 12.69 8.84
C ALA A 442 -7.46 13.60 9.85
N LEU A 443 -6.31 14.14 9.46
CA LEU A 443 -5.58 15.11 10.27
C LEU A 443 -6.20 16.48 10.04
N ARG A 444 -7.16 16.82 10.91
CA ARG A 444 -7.80 18.14 10.95
C ARG A 444 -6.85 19.19 11.50
N ARG A 445 -5.79 19.55 10.75
CA ARG A 445 -4.94 20.69 11.12
C ARG A 445 -5.41 22.02 10.53
N ALA A 446 -6.36 22.05 9.59
CA ALA A 446 -6.78 23.33 9.02
C ALA A 446 -8.10 23.29 8.19
N ASP A 447 -9.25 23.11 8.83
CA ASP A 447 -10.53 23.56 8.21
C ASP A 447 -10.59 25.10 8.08
N ASN A 448 -9.60 25.83 8.63
CA ASN A 448 -9.52 27.29 8.62
C ASN A 448 -8.49 27.87 7.63
N ILE A 449 -7.81 27.04 6.84
CA ILE A 449 -6.83 27.51 5.85
C ILE A 449 -7.38 27.21 4.46
N HIS A 450 -8.30 28.05 4.01
CA HIS A 450 -8.61 28.12 2.60
C HIS A 450 -7.46 28.84 1.88
N TRP A 451 -7.05 28.33 0.72
CA TRP A 451 -6.25 29.11 -0.20
C TRP A 451 -7.05 30.36 -0.55
N GLN A 452 -6.67 31.50 0.02
CA GLN A 452 -7.29 32.76 -0.29
C GLN A 452 -6.86 33.11 -1.72
N ALA A 453 -7.82 33.19 -2.65
CA ALA A 453 -7.55 33.73 -3.97
C ALA A 453 -7.16 35.20 -3.78
N LEU A 454 -5.87 35.49 -3.92
CA LEU A 454 -5.34 36.85 -3.86
C LEU A 454 -5.34 37.41 -5.28
N ASP A 455 -5.82 38.64 -5.45
CA ASP A 455 -5.82 39.33 -6.74
C ASP A 455 -4.40 39.56 -7.28
N VAL A 456 -3.40 39.61 -6.39
CA VAL A 456 -1.97 39.65 -6.75
C VAL A 456 -1.39 38.24 -6.77
N ASN A 457 -1.28 37.68 -7.97
CA ASN A 457 -0.75 36.34 -8.21
C ASN A 457 0.69 36.37 -8.78
N LYS A 458 1.30 35.19 -8.94
CA LYS A 458 2.66 35.03 -9.50
C LYS A 458 2.84 35.76 -10.84
N ALA A 459 1.87 35.69 -11.74
CA ALA A 459 1.94 36.34 -13.05
C ALA A 459 2.04 37.86 -12.95
N SER A 460 1.23 38.48 -12.08
CA SER A 460 1.30 39.92 -11.80
C SER A 460 2.66 40.32 -11.22
N ARG A 461 3.23 39.51 -10.30
CA ARG A 461 4.55 39.78 -9.71
C ARG A 461 5.69 39.62 -10.72
N ALA A 462 5.58 38.64 -11.62
CA ALA A 462 6.53 38.42 -12.71
C ALA A 462 6.54 39.61 -13.70
N GLU A 463 5.35 40.06 -14.11
CA GLU A 463 5.18 41.21 -15.00
C GLU A 463 5.77 42.49 -14.39
N ALA A 464 5.47 42.75 -13.10
CA ALA A 464 6.01 43.90 -12.39
C ALA A 464 7.54 43.92 -12.29
N LYS A 465 8.19 42.75 -12.36
CA LYS A 465 9.65 42.61 -12.30
C LYS A 465 10.31 42.48 -13.68
N GLY A 466 9.53 42.38 -14.77
CA GLY A 466 10.07 42.19 -16.11
C GLY A 466 10.98 40.97 -16.24
N GLN A 467 10.64 39.87 -15.55
CA GLN A 467 11.39 38.62 -15.56
C GLN A 467 10.47 37.42 -15.39
N LYS A 468 10.88 36.27 -15.93
CA LYS A 468 10.18 35.01 -15.66
C LYS A 468 10.71 34.41 -14.35
N PRO A 469 9.85 34.09 -13.37
CA PRO A 469 10.29 33.44 -12.15
C PRO A 469 10.88 32.07 -12.46
N ALA A 470 11.95 31.71 -11.74
CA ALA A 470 12.67 30.47 -11.99
C ALA A 470 13.47 30.06 -10.76
N VAL A 471 13.64 28.76 -10.58
CA VAL A 471 14.54 28.16 -9.58
C VAL A 471 15.68 27.47 -10.32
N LEU A 472 16.86 28.10 -10.30
CA LEU A 472 18.10 27.55 -10.83
C LEU A 472 18.71 26.61 -9.78
N TRP A 473 18.49 25.31 -9.95
CA TRP A 473 18.89 24.29 -9.00
C TRP A 473 20.23 23.66 -9.39
N PHE A 474 21.31 24.15 -8.77
CA PHE A 474 22.66 23.63 -8.96
C PHE A 474 22.87 22.36 -8.12
N THR A 475 23.20 21.25 -8.78
CA THR A 475 23.50 19.94 -8.17
C THR A 475 24.87 19.42 -8.61
N GLY A 476 25.55 18.66 -7.74
CA GLY A 476 26.92 18.18 -7.97
C GLY A 476 27.68 17.92 -6.66
N LEU A 477 28.82 17.24 -6.74
CA LEU A 477 29.65 16.86 -5.58
C LEU A 477 30.12 18.06 -4.74
N SER A 478 30.51 17.85 -3.48
CA SER A 478 31.19 18.90 -2.71
C SER A 478 32.44 19.40 -3.45
N GLY A 479 32.77 20.68 -3.41
CA GLY A 479 33.94 21.21 -4.15
C GLY A 479 33.81 21.29 -5.69
N SER A 480 32.69 20.86 -6.29
CA SER A 480 32.46 20.94 -7.74
C SER A 480 32.47 22.37 -8.31
N GLY A 481 32.13 23.38 -7.50
CA GLY A 481 32.09 24.79 -7.91
C GLY A 481 30.69 25.42 -7.95
N LYS A 482 29.63 24.69 -7.54
CA LYS A 482 28.23 25.18 -7.54
C LYS A 482 28.06 26.59 -6.97
N SER A 483 28.45 26.81 -5.72
CA SER A 483 28.27 28.12 -5.04
C SER A 483 29.11 29.22 -5.70
N THR A 484 30.26 28.87 -6.28
CA THR A 484 31.09 29.83 -7.03
C THR A 484 30.40 30.29 -8.31
N VAL A 485 29.90 29.35 -9.12
CA VAL A 485 29.17 29.65 -10.36
C VAL A 485 27.88 30.42 -10.07
N ALA A 486 27.10 29.97 -9.07
CA ALA A 486 25.87 30.66 -8.65
C ALA A 486 26.14 32.10 -8.22
N ASN A 487 27.19 32.36 -7.44
CA ASN A 487 27.55 33.71 -7.00
C ASN A 487 27.99 34.62 -8.16
N ILE A 488 28.72 34.09 -9.15
CA ILE A 488 29.09 34.86 -10.35
C ILE A 488 27.83 35.22 -11.15
N LEU A 489 26.95 34.24 -11.39
CA LEU A 489 25.71 34.45 -12.10
C LEU A 489 24.80 35.46 -11.38
N GLU A 490 24.63 35.33 -10.06
CA GLU A 490 23.83 36.26 -9.25
C GLU A 490 24.35 37.70 -9.38
N LYS A 491 25.67 37.92 -9.28
CA LYS A 491 26.26 39.26 -9.45
C LYS A 491 25.94 39.86 -10.82
N ARG A 492 25.96 39.06 -11.89
CA ARG A 492 25.68 39.52 -13.25
C ARG A 492 24.19 39.83 -13.45
N LEU A 493 23.31 38.95 -12.99
CA LEU A 493 21.87 39.14 -13.04
C LEU A 493 21.46 40.39 -12.24
N HIS A 494 22.01 40.57 -11.04
CA HIS A 494 21.80 41.76 -10.23
C HIS A 494 22.29 43.03 -10.93
N ALA A 495 23.48 43.00 -11.56
CA ALA A 495 23.99 44.13 -12.34
C ALA A 495 23.09 44.49 -13.55
N LYS A 496 22.34 43.52 -14.08
CA LYS A 496 21.33 43.72 -15.14
C LYS A 496 19.95 44.12 -14.60
N GLY A 497 19.83 44.40 -13.30
CA GLY A 497 18.58 44.81 -12.66
C GLY A 497 17.57 43.67 -12.46
N LYS A 498 17.99 42.41 -12.59
CA LYS A 498 17.13 41.26 -12.29
C LYS A 498 17.05 41.05 -10.79
N HIS A 499 15.88 40.61 -10.34
CA HIS A 499 15.60 40.36 -8.93
C HIS A 499 15.90 38.91 -8.58
N THR A 500 17.01 38.69 -7.87
CA THR A 500 17.53 37.37 -7.54
C THR A 500 17.64 37.14 -6.03
N TYR A 501 17.71 35.88 -5.62
CA TYR A 501 18.14 35.50 -4.29
C TYR A 501 18.85 34.14 -4.30
N THR A 502 20.00 34.03 -3.65
CA THR A 502 20.73 32.76 -3.51
C THR A 502 20.43 32.04 -2.19
N LEU A 503 19.98 30.79 -2.30
CA LEU A 503 19.90 29.81 -1.22
C LEU A 503 21.12 28.88 -1.31
N ASP A 504 22.07 29.07 -0.41
CA ASP A 504 23.29 28.24 -0.33
C ASP A 504 23.19 27.19 0.79
N GLY A 505 23.67 25.97 0.51
CA GLY A 505 23.60 24.84 1.41
C GLY A 505 24.27 25.02 2.78
N ASP A 506 25.31 25.85 2.89
CA ASP A 506 25.91 26.18 4.19
C ASP A 506 25.11 27.29 4.88
N ASN A 507 24.71 28.32 4.15
CA ASN A 507 24.02 29.48 4.71
C ASN A 507 22.68 29.10 5.36
N VAL A 508 21.89 28.23 4.72
CA VAL A 508 20.60 27.80 5.27
C VAL A 508 20.73 27.02 6.58
N ARG A 509 21.90 26.39 6.83
CA ARG A 509 22.18 25.64 8.07
C ARG A 509 22.50 26.54 9.26
N HIS A 510 22.69 27.85 9.06
CA HIS A 510 22.75 28.79 10.18
C HIS A 510 21.37 29.20 10.71
N GLY A 511 20.31 28.98 9.92
CA GLY A 511 18.94 29.41 10.23
C GLY A 511 17.92 28.30 9.99
N LEU A 512 17.33 28.29 8.79
CA LEU A 512 16.24 27.40 8.37
C LEU A 512 16.48 25.92 8.71
N ASN A 513 17.73 25.46 8.58
CA ASN A 513 18.13 24.05 8.70
C ASN A 513 19.19 23.83 9.80
N ARG A 514 19.20 24.67 10.84
CA ARG A 514 20.20 24.59 11.94
C ARG A 514 20.11 23.34 12.80
N ASP A 515 18.95 22.69 12.78
CA ASP A 515 18.62 21.47 13.53
C ASP A 515 19.02 20.18 12.78
N LEU A 516 19.39 20.28 11.50
CA LEU A 516 19.65 19.12 10.65
C LEU A 516 21.13 18.77 10.57
N GLY A 517 21.44 17.48 10.72
CA GLY A 517 22.76 16.91 10.49
C GLY A 517 23.05 16.58 9.03
N PHE A 518 23.79 15.48 8.81
CA PHE A 518 24.24 15.00 7.50
C PHE A 518 23.85 13.54 7.23
N THR A 519 22.95 12.99 8.04
CA THR A 519 22.28 11.71 7.77
C THR A 519 21.42 11.80 6.51
N ASP A 520 21.01 10.65 5.97
CA ASP A 520 20.15 10.64 4.78
C ASP A 520 18.78 11.27 5.08
N GLU A 521 18.20 11.02 6.26
CA GLU A 521 16.99 11.68 6.74
C GLU A 521 17.13 13.20 6.78
N ASP A 522 18.21 13.69 7.40
CA ASP A 522 18.48 15.14 7.52
C ASP A 522 18.68 15.78 6.14
N ARG A 523 19.25 15.04 5.18
CA ARG A 523 19.45 15.52 3.81
C ARG A 523 18.13 15.63 3.07
N VAL A 524 17.24 14.65 3.20
CA VAL A 524 15.89 14.69 2.62
C VAL A 524 15.14 15.92 3.14
N GLU A 525 15.11 16.10 4.45
CA GLU A 525 14.42 17.24 5.08
C GLU A 525 15.06 18.58 4.71
N ASN A 526 16.40 18.65 4.63
CA ASN A 526 17.12 19.86 4.19
C ASN A 526 16.70 20.28 2.78
N ILE A 527 16.61 19.34 1.84
CA ILE A 527 16.18 19.65 0.46
C ILE A 527 14.69 20.01 0.42
N ARG A 528 13.83 19.32 1.17
CA ARG A 528 12.39 19.62 1.25
C ARG A 528 12.14 21.06 1.74
N ARG A 529 12.75 21.46 2.86
CA ARG A 529 12.61 22.82 3.42
C ARG A 529 13.06 23.90 2.45
N VAL A 530 14.19 23.68 1.78
CA VAL A 530 14.73 24.61 0.77
C VAL A 530 13.81 24.69 -0.44
N GLY A 531 13.26 23.57 -0.91
CA GLY A 531 12.32 23.53 -2.02
C GLY A 531 11.07 24.38 -1.76
N GLU A 532 10.48 24.29 -0.56
CA GLU A 532 9.32 25.10 -0.16
C GLU A 532 9.65 26.60 -0.12
N VAL A 533 10.83 26.97 0.40
CA VAL A 533 11.27 28.37 0.41
C VAL A 533 11.52 28.89 -1.02
N ALA A 534 12.17 28.08 -1.86
CA ALA A 534 12.39 28.42 -3.27
C ALA A 534 11.07 28.60 -4.03
N LYS A 535 10.06 27.76 -3.74
CA LYS A 535 8.71 27.91 -4.28
C LYS A 535 8.08 29.24 -3.89
N LEU A 536 8.11 29.62 -2.61
CA LEU A 536 7.56 30.90 -2.15
C LEU A 536 8.29 32.10 -2.78
N MET A 537 9.61 32.02 -2.95
CA MET A 537 10.40 33.06 -3.62
C MET A 537 10.10 33.15 -5.12
N SER A 538 9.92 32.01 -5.80
CA SER A 538 9.47 31.97 -7.20
C SER A 538 8.06 32.55 -7.34
N ASP A 539 7.13 32.21 -6.42
CA ASP A 539 5.79 32.80 -6.36
C ASP A 539 5.83 34.34 -6.17
N ALA A 540 6.83 34.85 -5.45
CA ALA A 540 7.09 36.29 -5.31
C ALA A 540 7.69 36.96 -6.57
N GLY A 541 7.90 36.19 -7.64
CA GLY A 541 8.39 36.66 -8.93
C GLY A 541 9.92 36.62 -9.11
N LEU A 542 10.66 35.98 -8.19
CA LEU A 542 12.13 36.02 -8.17
C LEU A 542 12.77 34.94 -9.04
N ILE A 543 14.03 35.18 -9.42
CA ILE A 543 14.94 34.13 -9.92
C ILE A 543 15.77 33.65 -8.73
N VAL A 544 15.54 32.42 -8.28
CA VAL A 544 16.16 31.83 -7.09
C VAL A 544 17.32 30.95 -7.51
N LEU A 545 18.51 31.16 -6.95
CA LEU A 545 19.67 30.31 -7.19
C LEU A 545 19.87 29.37 -6.00
N CYS A 546 19.73 28.07 -6.21
CA CYS A 546 19.84 27.06 -5.15
C CYS A 546 21.11 26.24 -5.35
N SER A 547 22.10 26.36 -4.45
CA SER A 547 23.36 25.61 -4.51
C SER A 547 23.41 24.48 -3.47
N PHE A 548 23.06 23.26 -3.90
CA PHE A 548 22.95 22.10 -3.02
C PHE A 548 23.64 20.87 -3.60
N ILE A 549 24.08 19.95 -2.74
CA ILE A 549 24.58 18.65 -3.22
C ILE A 549 23.42 17.84 -3.80
N SER A 550 22.26 17.80 -3.10
CA SER A 550 21.05 17.06 -3.48
C SER A 550 21.37 15.67 -4.07
N PRO A 551 21.94 14.74 -3.29
CA PRO A 551 22.57 13.53 -3.80
C PRO A 551 21.61 12.56 -4.49
N PHE A 552 20.36 12.44 -4.01
CA PHE A 552 19.42 11.46 -4.57
C PHE A 552 18.48 12.10 -5.60
N ARG A 553 18.06 11.27 -6.57
CA ARG A 553 17.14 11.66 -7.65
C ARG A 553 15.76 12.01 -7.09
N ALA A 554 15.34 11.31 -6.04
CA ALA A 554 14.02 11.46 -5.44
C ALA A 554 13.77 12.89 -4.93
N GLU A 555 14.71 13.51 -4.24
CA GLU A 555 14.50 14.86 -3.68
C GLU A 555 14.60 15.93 -4.77
N ARG A 556 15.45 15.74 -5.78
CA ARG A 556 15.47 16.66 -6.94
C ARG A 556 14.14 16.62 -7.69
N ARG A 557 13.51 15.45 -7.82
CA ARG A 557 12.17 15.31 -8.41
C ARG A 557 11.10 15.90 -7.49
N MET A 558 11.19 15.70 -6.18
CA MET A 558 10.30 16.33 -5.20
C MET A 558 10.26 17.85 -5.36
N VAL A 559 11.43 18.51 -5.45
CA VAL A 559 11.48 19.97 -5.64
C VAL A 559 10.89 20.40 -6.98
N ARG A 560 11.08 19.60 -8.03
CA ARG A 560 10.48 19.87 -9.35
C ARG A 560 8.96 19.86 -9.31
N ASP A 561 8.39 18.91 -8.59
CA ASP A 561 6.94 18.75 -8.46
C ASP A 561 6.28 19.80 -7.55
N LEU A 562 7.08 20.59 -6.80
CA LEU A 562 6.58 21.72 -6.01
C LEU A 562 6.35 22.98 -6.87
N LEU A 563 6.95 23.04 -8.06
CA LEU A 563 7.03 24.21 -8.93
C LEU A 563 6.21 23.98 -10.21
N ASP A 564 5.83 25.07 -10.89
CA ASP A 564 5.09 24.95 -12.15
C ASP A 564 6.00 24.43 -13.28
N GLU A 565 5.41 23.88 -14.34
CA GLU A 565 6.17 23.31 -15.44
C GLU A 565 7.15 24.33 -16.05
N GLY A 566 8.43 23.96 -16.10
CA GLY A 566 9.51 24.80 -16.61
C GLY A 566 10.05 25.82 -15.61
N GLU A 567 9.58 25.90 -14.36
CA GLU A 567 10.16 26.82 -13.38
C GLU A 567 11.41 26.28 -12.70
N MET A 568 11.54 24.96 -12.52
CA MET A 568 12.77 24.36 -12.02
C MET A 568 13.74 24.06 -13.16
N ILE A 569 14.92 24.68 -13.12
CA ILE A 569 16.02 24.43 -14.05
C ILE A 569 17.13 23.70 -13.28
N THR A 570 17.28 22.40 -13.53
CA THR A 570 18.37 21.60 -12.96
C THR A 570 19.66 21.87 -13.72
N ILE A 571 20.65 22.37 -12.98
CA ILE A 571 22.00 22.66 -13.46
C ILE A 571 22.94 21.64 -12.82
N TRP A 572 23.43 20.69 -13.61
CA TRP A 572 24.38 19.70 -13.13
C TRP A 572 25.82 20.21 -13.33
N VAL A 573 26.51 20.49 -12.23
CA VAL A 573 27.94 20.81 -12.21
C VAL A 573 28.73 19.53 -12.10
N ASP A 574 29.12 19.01 -13.26
CA ASP A 574 29.83 17.74 -13.43
C ASP A 574 31.34 17.95 -13.32
N THR A 575 31.84 17.76 -12.11
CA THR A 575 33.26 17.84 -11.78
C THR A 575 33.69 16.47 -11.25
N PRO A 576 34.74 15.83 -11.82
CA PRO A 576 35.27 14.57 -11.30
C PRO A 576 35.63 14.65 -9.82
N ILE A 577 35.43 13.55 -9.08
CA ILE A 577 35.65 13.54 -7.64
C ILE A 577 37.11 13.81 -7.28
N GLU A 578 38.05 13.35 -8.10
CA GLU A 578 39.49 13.56 -7.91
C GLU A 578 39.82 15.06 -7.99
N GLU A 579 39.18 15.78 -8.91
CA GLU A 579 39.35 17.22 -9.05
C GLU A 579 38.66 17.98 -7.90
N CYS A 580 37.49 17.51 -7.44
CA CYS A 580 36.84 18.05 -6.24
C CYS A 580 37.73 17.89 -4.99
N ALA A 581 38.33 16.72 -4.82
CA ALA A 581 39.25 16.40 -3.73
C ALA A 581 40.58 17.15 -3.83
N ARG A 582 41.07 17.43 -5.06
CA ARG A 582 42.26 18.26 -5.27
C ARG A 582 42.01 19.72 -4.89
N ARG A 583 40.82 20.25 -5.18
CA ARG A 583 40.43 21.63 -4.85
C ARG A 583 40.18 21.81 -3.35
N ASP A 584 39.49 20.84 -2.73
CA ASP A 584 39.09 20.74 -1.31
C ASP A 584 39.21 22.04 -0.47
N PRO A 585 38.47 23.10 -0.82
CA PRO A 585 38.66 24.43 -0.23
C PRO A 585 38.32 24.47 1.27
N LYS A 586 37.55 23.49 1.75
CA LYS A 586 37.10 23.37 3.13
C LYS A 586 37.83 22.25 3.91
N GLY A 587 38.74 21.52 3.27
CA GLY A 587 39.44 20.38 3.88
C GLY A 587 38.53 19.19 4.20
N LEU A 588 37.37 19.09 3.56
CA LEU A 588 36.35 18.08 3.86
C LEU A 588 36.70 16.72 3.24
N TYR A 589 37.25 16.70 2.01
CA TYR A 589 37.70 15.46 1.39
C TYR A 589 38.85 14.83 2.16
N LYS A 590 39.81 15.65 2.62
CA LYS A 590 40.91 15.17 3.44
C LYS A 590 40.42 14.48 4.72
N LYS A 591 39.41 15.04 5.39
CA LYS A 591 38.80 14.48 6.59
C LYS A 591 37.97 13.24 6.31
N ALA A 592 37.18 13.23 5.23
CA ALA A 592 36.39 12.09 4.80
C ALA A 592 37.29 10.88 4.47
N TYR A 593 38.37 11.08 3.71
CA TYR A 593 39.32 10.00 3.41
C TYR A 593 40.11 9.51 4.64
N ALA A 594 40.21 10.33 5.69
CA ALA A 594 40.79 9.92 6.98
C ALA A 594 39.78 9.21 7.91
N GLY A 595 38.51 9.09 7.50
CA GLY A 595 37.44 8.52 8.33
C GLY A 595 36.94 9.44 9.45
N GLU A 596 37.30 10.74 9.43
CA GLU A 596 36.85 11.72 10.43
C GLU A 596 35.45 12.27 10.14
N ILE A 597 34.93 12.08 8.92
CA ILE A 597 33.58 12.46 8.50
C ILE A 597 32.92 11.23 7.90
N GLU A 598 31.83 10.79 8.51
CA GLU A 598 30.95 9.74 8.00
C GLU A 598 29.86 10.33 7.09
N ASN A 599 29.31 9.51 6.21
CA ASN A 599 28.24 9.82 5.24
C ASN A 599 28.62 10.96 4.29
N PHE A 600 29.85 11.00 3.80
CA PHE A 600 30.33 11.99 2.86
C PHE A 600 30.00 11.62 1.40
N THR A 601 29.17 12.45 0.76
CA THR A 601 28.68 12.21 -0.60
C THR A 601 29.81 12.08 -1.62
N GLY A 602 29.84 10.97 -2.35
CA GLY A 602 30.85 10.59 -3.33
C GLY A 602 31.98 9.72 -2.78
N VAL A 603 32.11 9.57 -1.45
CA VAL A 603 33.13 8.72 -0.81
C VAL A 603 32.46 7.48 -0.22
N ASP A 604 31.65 7.67 0.82
CA ASP A 604 30.95 6.61 1.56
C ASP A 604 29.41 6.75 1.51
N SER A 605 28.89 7.84 0.95
CA SER A 605 27.47 8.03 0.60
C SER A 605 27.31 8.25 -0.92
N PRO A 606 26.27 7.68 -1.58
CA PRO A 606 26.16 7.74 -3.03
C PRO A 606 25.78 9.15 -3.55
N PHE A 607 26.15 9.41 -4.81
CA PHE A 607 25.65 10.55 -5.58
C PHE A 607 24.97 10.03 -6.83
N GLU A 608 23.64 10.07 -6.86
CA GLU A 608 22.86 9.61 -8.01
C GLU A 608 22.86 10.70 -9.08
N LEU A 609 23.39 10.37 -10.27
CA LEU A 609 23.46 11.34 -11.38
C LEU A 609 22.07 11.84 -11.79
N PRO A 610 21.90 13.13 -12.16
CA PRO A 610 20.65 13.64 -12.71
C PRO A 610 20.29 12.97 -14.04
N GLU A 611 19.05 12.50 -14.19
CA GLU A 611 18.59 11.83 -15.45
C GLU A 611 18.31 12.84 -16.58
N ARG A 612 17.81 14.04 -16.22
CA ARG A 612 17.46 15.12 -17.14
C ARG A 612 17.84 16.45 -16.52
N ALA A 613 19.10 16.86 -16.68
CA ALA A 613 19.50 18.23 -16.37
C ALA A 613 19.22 19.12 -17.58
N GLU A 614 18.56 20.26 -17.37
CA GLU A 614 18.36 21.26 -18.41
C GLU A 614 19.68 21.89 -18.86
N ILE A 615 20.66 21.98 -17.94
CA ILE A 615 22.02 22.45 -18.21
C ILE A 615 23.02 21.48 -17.59
N HIS A 616 23.96 20.98 -18.41
CA HIS A 616 25.04 20.09 -17.97
C HIS A 616 26.40 20.78 -18.12
N LEU A 617 26.91 21.30 -17.01
CA LEU A 617 28.19 21.99 -16.94
C LEU A 617 29.32 21.00 -16.69
N LYS A 618 30.04 20.62 -17.75
CA LYS A 618 31.28 19.84 -17.63
C LYS A 618 32.41 20.75 -17.14
N ALA A 619 32.70 20.74 -15.85
CA ALA A 619 33.59 21.72 -15.22
C ALA A 619 35.10 21.47 -15.46
N LYS A 620 35.46 20.33 -16.07
CA LYS A 620 36.85 20.01 -16.38
C LYS A 620 37.39 21.02 -17.39
N ASP A 621 38.52 21.66 -17.05
CA ASP A 621 39.24 22.64 -17.88
C ASP A 621 38.43 23.93 -18.23
N ARG A 622 37.36 24.24 -17.47
CA ARG A 622 36.57 25.47 -17.62
C ARG A 622 36.63 26.33 -16.38
N THR A 623 36.59 27.65 -16.57
CA THR A 623 36.50 28.61 -15.46
C THR A 623 35.07 28.70 -14.93
N ALA A 624 34.90 29.25 -13.72
CA ALA A 624 33.57 29.46 -13.17
C ALA A 624 32.79 30.54 -13.95
N GLU A 625 33.53 31.48 -14.53
CA GLU A 625 33.05 32.52 -15.43
C GLU A 625 32.49 31.93 -16.73
N ASP A 626 33.22 31.01 -17.38
CA ASP A 626 32.76 30.34 -18.62
C ASP A 626 31.46 29.53 -18.39
N MET A 627 31.31 28.95 -17.19
CA MET A 627 30.11 28.20 -16.82
C MET A 627 28.93 29.13 -16.51
N ALA A 628 29.19 30.28 -15.89
CA ALA A 628 28.17 31.30 -15.67
C ALA A 628 27.70 31.92 -17.01
N ASP A 629 28.60 32.13 -17.96
CA ASP A 629 28.29 32.61 -19.32
C ASP A 629 27.32 31.66 -20.04
N GLU A 630 27.55 30.35 -19.94
CA GLU A 630 26.67 29.34 -20.55
C GLU A 630 25.26 29.37 -19.97
N ILE A 631 25.13 29.45 -18.64
CA ILE A 631 23.82 29.51 -17.99
C ILE A 631 23.08 30.79 -18.38
N GLU A 632 23.78 31.93 -18.36
CA GLU A 632 23.21 33.22 -18.70
C GLU A 632 22.74 33.26 -20.16
N ALA A 633 23.54 32.74 -21.10
CA ALA A 633 23.16 32.61 -22.51
C ALA A 633 21.91 31.73 -22.69
N TRP A 634 21.86 30.59 -21.98
CA TRP A 634 20.72 29.68 -22.00
C TRP A 634 19.44 30.35 -21.47
N MET A 635 19.54 31.18 -20.43
CA MET A 635 18.42 31.91 -19.85
C MET A 635 17.87 32.98 -20.79
N ILE A 636 18.75 33.69 -21.51
CA ILE A 636 18.38 34.68 -22.53
C ILE A 636 17.65 33.99 -23.69
N GLU A 637 18.21 32.89 -24.22
CA GLU A 637 17.64 32.15 -25.35
C GLU A 637 16.20 31.67 -25.08
N ARG A 638 15.89 31.34 -23.82
CA ARG A 638 14.58 30.83 -23.40
C ARG A 638 13.67 31.89 -22.77
N GLY A 639 14.07 33.15 -22.78
CA GLY A 639 13.25 34.28 -22.33
C GLY A 639 13.02 34.33 -20.82
N TYR A 640 13.95 33.84 -20.01
CA TYR A 640 13.88 34.02 -18.54
C TYR A 640 14.28 35.43 -18.10
N ILE A 641 15.23 36.04 -18.84
CA ILE A 641 15.85 37.34 -18.53
C ILE A 641 15.94 38.24 -19.74
#